data_AF-A0A1M7L768-F1
#
_entry.id   AF-A0A1M7L768-F1
#
_cell.length_a   1.000
_cell.length_b   1.000
_cell.length_c   1.000
_cell.angle_alpha   90.00
_cell.angle_beta   90.00
_cell.angle_gamma   90.00
#
_symmetry.space_group_name_H-M   'P 1'
#
loop_
_entity.id
_entity.type
_entity.pdbx_description
1 polymer ?
#
loop_
_entity_poly.entity_id
_entity_poly.type
_entity_poly.pdbx_seq_one_letter_code
_entity_poly.pdbx_strand_id
1 'polypeptide(L)'
;MRLKPYSLCCILLASLLAPCGAAEPARLPLTFEAIESLGSDSQSIISLLQDRQGYIWIGTIEGGLFRYDGRRATRYTNDPANPASLPGGRVSALHSDSQGRIWVGTDEGLARFDPEANSFTRFHPDSKQRNTRIIRRIIGDGAKGLWVATWGGLQHFDIATGSFKLYQADPAQKDALAYNDVNAIALDPAGGLWAATWPGGLSYLAPGAKGFAHLRLDSEQNPDPKLNDVRAMRFDQDGRLWMGTDLGLVLWQHGAPWSDRRQLTGPHGRINNINIDSHGNVWVSTRTEGLIRWTRDLQQTQTYNHHAEDNRSLPSNAVNTVMEDRHGTLWVGSFTDGVSRANLGNYGLERIIPRDVAPDSFPSSNFVRSLAAGRDGQIWLGVDDGLVLFDPAQKRIVRRYTANPGQAGSLNHNSVYSLYHQPDGPLWVGTSKGLNRLAPGSERFTSIRFETPADNFVNTMAPGRGKVLWLGTGASLIRYETDTGGMRRYVHDDNDPHSRSVSEASAVLEDSQGRVWVGDFFRGTGLDMMNGSDGRFRHFRHDPGQPRSISSDKITCLYEDMYGTIWIGTTHGLNRMVPGSDGVPEFRQYTGPGDPGPILIESIESDTAGILWVSTVRGLSRLAPSTGHFTHYSADDGLTDGLYQGSSARASDGKLYFGGTTGITAVYPELPLRTPTVPQAAISDIRIYDKSLSNGMRPKDVILEGAVMAPRALTIPWSAAVLTLEFANLHYAAPKRNTYAYWMEGFDGQWMRADATQPVATYTNLDPGSYRFHLRAYTNKGMQSEELVLPITVTPPFWSTWWFRTGTVLLLSASVVMLYRLRVQALTRRARRLEALVAKRTQELQESNRKLTALSATDGLTGLANRRSFDEALAREWRRAQRAGEPLALAMIDVDCFKLYNDNYGHQAGDTCLRQVARVLDEGVHRATDLAARYGGEEFAFIAPLNSASQAADMAEKIRAALQALKLPHAHAPAGCVTVSIGVASVIPSEDQTPALLLEAADQALYRAKHAGRNCVMQAQAGSSHSTVNIADAL
;
A
#
# COMPACT_ATOMS: atom_id res chain seq x y z
N MET A 1 -27.31 -85.69 6.24
CA MET A 1 -26.28 -84.68 5.88
C MET A 1 -26.48 -83.49 6.81
N ARG A 2 -25.55 -83.26 7.75
CA ARG A 2 -25.63 -82.25 8.81
C ARG A 2 -25.31 -80.87 8.21
N LEU A 3 -26.27 -79.94 8.20
CA LEU A 3 -26.00 -78.52 8.00
C LEU A 3 -25.56 -77.92 9.35
N LYS A 4 -24.39 -77.25 9.34
CA LYS A 4 -23.68 -76.75 10.52
C LYS A 4 -24.39 -75.55 11.18
N PRO A 5 -24.25 -75.34 12.51
CA PRO A 5 -24.95 -74.29 13.27
C PRO A 5 -24.47 -72.85 12.99
N TYR A 6 -23.48 -72.64 12.13
CA TYR A 6 -22.93 -71.31 11.84
C TYR A 6 -23.83 -70.47 10.90
N SER A 7 -24.66 -71.09 10.07
CA SER A 7 -25.53 -70.34 9.14
C SER A 7 -26.75 -69.71 9.81
N LEU A 8 -27.21 -70.25 10.94
CA LEU A 8 -28.34 -69.69 11.68
C LEU A 8 -27.95 -68.45 12.51
N CYS A 9 -26.70 -68.38 12.97
CA CYS A 9 -26.17 -67.24 13.73
C CYS A 9 -25.99 -66.00 12.85
N CYS A 10 -25.59 -66.15 11.58
CA CYS A 10 -25.46 -65.02 10.65
C CYS A 10 -26.82 -64.43 10.24
N ILE A 11 -27.89 -65.23 10.19
CA ILE A 11 -29.23 -64.75 9.85
C ILE A 11 -29.88 -64.05 11.05
N LEU A 12 -29.62 -64.51 12.28
CA LEU A 12 -30.07 -63.84 13.51
C LEU A 12 -29.29 -62.55 13.83
N LEU A 13 -28.00 -62.46 13.46
CA LEU A 13 -27.25 -61.19 13.53
C LEU A 13 -27.69 -60.17 12.47
N ALA A 14 -28.15 -60.62 11.30
CA ALA A 14 -28.65 -59.71 10.27
C ALA A 14 -30.03 -59.11 10.62
N SER A 15 -30.85 -59.80 11.42
CA SER A 15 -32.14 -59.29 11.92
C SER A 15 -32.05 -58.38 13.15
N LEU A 16 -30.86 -58.25 13.77
CA LEU A 16 -30.59 -57.32 14.87
C LEU A 16 -30.00 -55.98 14.38
N LEU A 17 -29.66 -55.88 13.10
CA LEU A 17 -29.37 -54.61 12.44
C LEU A 17 -30.68 -54.06 11.89
N ALA A 18 -31.53 -53.52 12.78
CA ALA A 18 -32.51 -52.54 12.34
C ALA A 18 -31.73 -51.47 11.56
N PRO A 19 -32.15 -51.07 10.35
CA PRO A 19 -31.54 -49.92 9.71
C PRO A 19 -31.67 -48.77 10.69
N CYS A 20 -30.55 -48.33 11.25
CA CYS A 20 -30.48 -47.07 11.96
C CYS A 20 -31.07 -46.07 10.98
N GLY A 21 -32.23 -45.50 11.31
CA GLY A 21 -32.88 -44.52 10.46
C GLY A 21 -31.82 -43.50 10.10
N ALA A 22 -31.53 -43.37 8.80
CA ALA A 22 -30.63 -42.32 8.34
C ALA A 22 -31.20 -41.03 8.92
N ALA A 23 -30.43 -40.36 9.78
CA ALA A 23 -30.81 -39.07 10.31
C ALA A 23 -31.15 -38.18 9.11
N GLU A 24 -32.35 -37.59 9.10
CA GLU A 24 -32.67 -36.55 8.12
C GLU A 24 -31.54 -35.50 8.20
N PRO A 25 -30.80 -35.25 7.10
CA PRO A 25 -29.83 -34.18 7.04
C PRO A 25 -30.48 -32.88 7.50
N ALA A 26 -29.81 -32.19 8.42
CA ALA A 26 -30.24 -30.91 8.93
C ALA A 26 -30.56 -29.95 7.79
N ARG A 27 -31.81 -29.45 7.76
CA ARG A 27 -32.23 -28.39 6.83
C ARG A 27 -31.41 -27.15 7.17
N LEU A 28 -30.52 -26.71 6.28
CA LEU A 28 -29.69 -25.52 6.48
C LEU A 28 -30.60 -24.28 6.60
N PRO A 29 -30.76 -23.65 7.77
CA PRO A 29 -31.38 -22.34 7.83
C PRO A 29 -30.30 -21.33 7.45
N LEU A 30 -30.56 -20.65 6.35
CA LEU A 30 -29.69 -19.59 5.90
C LEU A 30 -30.11 -18.30 6.58
N THR A 31 -29.13 -17.59 7.12
CA THR A 31 -29.29 -16.20 7.52
C THR A 31 -28.90 -15.31 6.35
N PHE A 32 -29.80 -14.42 5.95
CA PHE A 32 -29.57 -13.49 4.86
C PHE A 32 -29.15 -12.13 5.41
N GLU A 33 -28.08 -11.56 4.86
CA GLU A 33 -27.60 -10.22 5.18
C GLU A 33 -27.69 -9.36 3.91
N ALA A 34 -28.41 -8.25 3.96
CA ALA A 34 -28.47 -7.28 2.86
C ALA A 34 -27.14 -6.54 2.70
N ILE A 35 -26.72 -6.26 1.47
CA ILE A 35 -25.54 -5.42 1.21
C ILE A 35 -25.95 -3.96 0.97
N GLU A 36 -25.43 -3.06 1.81
CA GLU A 36 -25.79 -1.63 1.79
C GLU A 36 -25.06 -0.83 0.68
N SER A 37 -24.00 -1.41 0.10
CA SER A 37 -22.97 -0.70 -0.67
C SER A 37 -23.30 -0.40 -2.14
N LEU A 38 -24.48 -0.77 -2.63
CA LEU A 38 -24.86 -0.53 -4.04
C LEU A 38 -25.53 0.85 -4.23
N GLY A 39 -26.12 1.43 -3.17
CA GLY A 39 -26.88 2.68 -3.22
C GLY A 39 -28.39 2.49 -3.42
N SER A 40 -29.18 3.55 -3.20
CA SER A 40 -30.66 3.51 -3.27
C SER A 40 -31.20 3.18 -4.66
N ASP A 41 -30.48 3.57 -5.71
CA ASP A 41 -30.97 3.49 -7.11
C ASP A 41 -30.74 2.11 -7.75
N SER A 42 -30.31 1.12 -6.95
CA SER A 42 -29.85 -0.20 -7.41
C SER A 42 -30.59 -1.38 -6.78
N GLN A 43 -31.88 -1.18 -6.49
CA GLN A 43 -32.71 -2.17 -5.80
C GLN A 43 -33.14 -3.37 -6.67
N SER A 44 -33.16 -3.21 -7.99
CA SER A 44 -33.69 -4.22 -8.92
C SER A 44 -32.57 -5.04 -9.59
N ILE A 45 -32.23 -6.17 -8.99
CA ILE A 45 -31.14 -7.04 -9.43
C ILE A 45 -31.65 -8.07 -10.43
N ILE A 46 -30.93 -8.26 -11.54
CA ILE A 46 -31.37 -9.12 -12.65
C ILE A 46 -30.36 -10.16 -13.10
N SER A 47 -29.08 -9.95 -12.83
CA SER A 47 -28.03 -10.91 -13.16
C SER A 47 -26.89 -10.80 -12.16
N LEU A 48 -26.25 -11.95 -11.90
CA LEU A 48 -25.10 -12.08 -11.01
C LEU A 48 -24.05 -12.94 -11.72
N LEU A 49 -22.79 -12.60 -11.54
CA LEU A 49 -21.64 -13.37 -12.05
C LEU A 49 -20.44 -13.16 -11.11
N GLN A 50 -19.68 -14.21 -10.82
CA GLN A 50 -18.34 -14.05 -10.26
C GLN A 50 -17.30 -14.16 -11.38
N ASP A 51 -16.39 -13.20 -11.50
CA ASP A 51 -15.30 -13.29 -12.47
C ASP A 51 -14.17 -14.22 -12.00
N ARG A 52 -13.14 -14.39 -12.85
CA ARG A 52 -12.02 -15.30 -12.56
C ARG A 52 -11.14 -14.78 -11.42
N GLN A 53 -11.03 -13.46 -11.27
CA GLN A 53 -10.30 -12.81 -10.19
C GLN A 53 -11.02 -12.91 -8.85
N GLY A 54 -12.34 -13.15 -8.83
CA GLY A 54 -13.15 -13.32 -7.63
C GLY A 54 -14.14 -12.19 -7.39
N TYR A 55 -14.13 -11.11 -8.18
CA TYR A 55 -15.09 -10.01 -8.02
C TYR A 55 -16.50 -10.44 -8.40
N ILE A 56 -17.49 -9.85 -7.74
CA ILE A 56 -18.90 -10.09 -8.00
C ILE A 56 -19.44 -8.99 -8.90
N TRP A 57 -20.03 -9.40 -10.02
CA TRP A 57 -20.65 -8.55 -11.01
C TRP A 57 -22.17 -8.62 -10.88
N ILE A 58 -22.81 -7.46 -10.81
CA ILE A 58 -24.22 -7.31 -10.46
C ILE A 58 -24.88 -6.46 -11.54
N GLY A 59 -25.74 -7.06 -12.35
CA GLY A 59 -26.55 -6.37 -13.35
C GLY A 59 -27.88 -5.92 -12.76
N THR A 60 -28.29 -4.69 -13.09
CA THR A 60 -29.51 -4.07 -12.58
C THR A 60 -30.46 -3.63 -13.69
N ILE A 61 -31.73 -3.34 -13.36
CA ILE A 61 -32.70 -2.86 -14.35
C ILE A 61 -32.39 -1.44 -14.83
N GLU A 62 -32.08 -0.53 -13.91
CA GLU A 62 -31.93 0.92 -14.22
C GLU A 62 -30.57 1.49 -13.78
N GLY A 63 -29.86 0.79 -12.89
CA GLY A 63 -28.59 1.24 -12.32
C GLY A 63 -27.35 0.98 -13.20
N GLY A 64 -27.47 0.18 -14.26
CA GLY A 64 -26.34 -0.32 -15.05
C GLY A 64 -25.71 -1.59 -14.46
N LEU A 65 -24.39 -1.72 -14.64
CA LEU A 65 -23.58 -2.84 -14.16
C LEU A 65 -22.73 -2.39 -12.97
N PHE A 66 -22.64 -3.22 -11.95
CA PHE A 66 -21.78 -2.99 -10.79
C PHE A 66 -20.75 -4.09 -10.66
N ARG A 67 -19.53 -3.74 -10.27
CA ARG A 67 -18.50 -4.68 -9.82
C ARG A 67 -18.22 -4.45 -8.35
N TYR A 68 -18.31 -5.51 -7.54
CA TYR A 68 -18.24 -5.47 -6.10
C TYR A 68 -17.03 -6.25 -5.57
N ASP A 69 -16.24 -5.59 -4.71
CA ASP A 69 -15.00 -6.14 -4.13
C ASP A 69 -15.17 -6.64 -2.68
N GLY A 70 -16.37 -6.55 -2.12
CA GLY A 70 -16.68 -6.94 -0.73
C GLY A 70 -16.91 -5.75 0.18
N ARG A 71 -16.61 -4.54 -0.29
CA ARG A 71 -16.80 -3.28 0.44
C ARG A 71 -17.39 -2.19 -0.45
N ARG A 72 -16.84 -2.00 -1.64
CA ARG A 72 -17.21 -0.95 -2.60
C ARG A 72 -17.74 -1.55 -3.89
N ALA A 73 -18.71 -0.85 -4.48
CA ALA A 73 -19.23 -1.16 -5.79
C ALA A 73 -18.76 -0.11 -6.81
N THR A 74 -18.06 -0.53 -7.85
CA THR A 74 -17.76 0.30 -9.03
C THR A 74 -18.94 0.23 -10.00
N ARG A 75 -19.56 1.37 -10.31
CA ARG A 75 -20.72 1.47 -11.20
C ARG A 75 -20.30 1.78 -12.64
N TYR A 76 -20.90 1.08 -13.59
CA TYR A 76 -20.73 1.26 -15.04
C TYR A 76 -22.09 1.57 -15.66
N THR A 77 -22.21 2.73 -16.31
CA THR A 77 -23.44 3.20 -16.94
C THR A 77 -23.28 3.39 -18.45
N ASN A 78 -24.40 3.52 -19.15
CA ASN A 78 -24.42 3.99 -20.52
C ASN A 78 -24.13 5.49 -20.57
N ASP A 79 -23.15 5.86 -21.38
CA ASP A 79 -22.91 7.24 -21.81
C ASP A 79 -22.99 7.26 -23.35
N PRO A 80 -24.02 7.91 -23.93
CA PRO A 80 -24.18 8.03 -25.38
C PRO A 80 -23.02 8.75 -26.07
N ALA A 81 -22.30 9.64 -25.38
CA ALA A 81 -21.17 10.37 -25.92
C ALA A 81 -19.88 9.54 -25.92
N ASN A 82 -19.82 8.49 -25.11
CA ASN A 82 -18.65 7.62 -24.97
C ASN A 82 -18.93 6.20 -25.51
N PRO A 83 -18.45 5.84 -26.72
CA PRO A 83 -18.67 4.51 -27.29
C PRO A 83 -17.99 3.37 -26.52
N ALA A 84 -17.05 3.69 -25.63
CA ALA A 84 -16.37 2.75 -24.74
C ALA A 84 -17.13 2.52 -23.40
N SER A 85 -18.28 3.16 -23.19
CA SER A 85 -19.15 2.89 -22.04
C SER A 85 -20.15 1.75 -22.33
N LEU A 86 -20.94 1.34 -21.34
CA LEU A 86 -21.93 0.27 -21.49
C LEU A 86 -22.99 0.62 -22.56
N PRO A 87 -23.47 -0.30 -23.42
CA PRO A 87 -24.40 0.06 -24.52
C PRO A 87 -25.82 0.39 -24.08
N GLY A 88 -26.29 -0.13 -22.95
CA GLY A 88 -27.64 0.11 -22.43
C GLY A 88 -27.68 0.07 -20.90
N GLY A 89 -28.76 0.57 -20.31
CA GLY A 89 -28.89 0.72 -18.84
C GLY A 89 -29.35 -0.55 -18.14
N ARG A 90 -30.12 -1.40 -18.84
CA ARG A 90 -30.66 -2.65 -18.29
C ARG A 90 -29.71 -3.80 -18.58
N VAL A 91 -29.13 -4.43 -17.55
CA VAL A 91 -28.12 -5.50 -17.68
C VAL A 91 -28.68 -6.89 -17.41
N SER A 92 -29.40 -7.45 -18.38
CA SER A 92 -30.20 -8.67 -18.22
C SER A 92 -29.41 -9.98 -18.15
N ALA A 93 -28.18 -9.99 -18.65
CA ALA A 93 -27.36 -11.19 -18.72
C ALA A 93 -25.89 -10.86 -18.50
N LEU A 94 -25.22 -11.71 -17.73
CA LEU A 94 -23.78 -11.70 -17.51
C LEU A 94 -23.26 -13.10 -17.80
N HIS A 95 -22.13 -13.18 -18.51
CA HIS A 95 -21.50 -14.46 -18.84
C HIS A 95 -19.98 -14.32 -18.84
N SER A 96 -19.28 -15.31 -18.30
CA SER A 96 -17.83 -15.43 -18.42
C SER A 96 -17.50 -16.55 -19.40
N ASP A 97 -16.69 -16.26 -20.41
CA ASP A 97 -16.26 -17.29 -21.37
C ASP A 97 -15.08 -18.12 -20.85
N SER A 98 -14.66 -19.11 -21.62
CA SER A 98 -13.54 -20.01 -21.27
C SER A 98 -12.19 -19.31 -21.09
N GLN A 99 -12.03 -18.10 -21.61
CA GLN A 99 -10.83 -17.27 -21.42
C GLN A 99 -10.94 -16.36 -20.18
N GLY A 100 -12.12 -16.31 -19.54
CA GLY A 100 -12.41 -15.43 -18.40
C GLY A 100 -12.83 -14.02 -18.82
N ARG A 101 -13.14 -13.78 -20.10
CA ARG A 101 -13.66 -12.48 -20.55
C ARG A 101 -15.12 -12.35 -20.15
N ILE A 102 -15.51 -11.14 -19.77
CA ILE A 102 -16.86 -10.86 -19.27
C ILE A 102 -17.69 -10.28 -20.39
N TRP A 103 -18.81 -10.94 -20.66
CA TRP A 103 -19.82 -10.56 -21.64
C TRP A 103 -21.07 -10.06 -20.91
N VAL A 104 -21.59 -8.94 -21.39
CA VAL A 104 -22.69 -8.21 -20.77
C VAL A 104 -23.79 -8.04 -21.81
N GLY A 105 -24.96 -8.60 -21.53
CA GLY A 105 -26.15 -8.42 -22.36
C GLY A 105 -27.00 -7.28 -21.82
N THR A 106 -27.29 -6.30 -22.68
CA THR A 106 -28.14 -5.16 -22.33
C THR A 106 -29.42 -5.09 -23.15
N ASP A 107 -30.24 -4.07 -22.91
CA ASP A 107 -31.37 -3.69 -23.74
C ASP A 107 -30.99 -3.04 -25.07
N GLU A 108 -29.71 -2.74 -25.30
CA GLU A 108 -29.20 -2.09 -26.52
C GLU A 108 -28.03 -2.86 -27.17
N GLY A 109 -27.85 -4.13 -26.79
CA GLY A 109 -26.92 -5.06 -27.45
C GLY A 109 -25.96 -5.78 -26.51
N LEU A 110 -24.96 -6.44 -27.10
CA LEU A 110 -23.94 -7.20 -26.39
C LEU A 110 -22.72 -6.33 -26.15
N ALA A 111 -22.08 -6.44 -24.99
CA ALA A 111 -20.82 -5.79 -24.69
C ALA A 111 -19.80 -6.78 -24.14
N ARG A 112 -18.52 -6.50 -24.37
CA ARG A 112 -17.40 -7.20 -23.74
C ARG A 112 -16.60 -6.22 -22.90
N PHE A 113 -16.36 -6.55 -21.64
CA PHE A 113 -15.54 -5.74 -20.74
C PHE A 113 -14.05 -5.94 -21.02
N ASP A 114 -13.32 -4.83 -21.11
CA ASP A 114 -11.86 -4.76 -21.16
C ASP A 114 -11.32 -4.33 -19.79
N PRO A 115 -10.66 -5.23 -19.04
CA PRO A 115 -10.17 -4.91 -17.71
C PRO A 115 -8.96 -3.97 -17.70
N GLU A 116 -8.15 -3.90 -18.77
CA GLU A 116 -6.95 -3.05 -18.81
C GLU A 116 -7.30 -1.58 -19.07
N ALA A 117 -8.26 -1.36 -19.97
CA ALA A 117 -8.79 -0.05 -20.31
C ALA A 117 -9.96 0.37 -19.39
N ASN A 118 -10.48 -0.53 -18.55
CA ASN A 118 -11.72 -0.37 -17.78
C ASN A 118 -12.88 0.16 -18.65
N SER A 119 -13.09 -0.48 -19.80
CA SER A 119 -14.02 -0.02 -20.85
C SER A 119 -14.80 -1.17 -21.48
N PHE A 120 -15.69 -0.87 -22.42
CA PHE A 120 -16.54 -1.87 -23.09
C PHE A 120 -16.40 -1.78 -24.61
N THR A 121 -16.24 -2.95 -25.25
CA THR A 121 -16.44 -3.12 -26.69
C THR A 121 -17.89 -3.51 -26.94
N ARG A 122 -18.61 -2.76 -27.78
CA ARG A 122 -20.03 -2.99 -28.09
C ARG A 122 -20.22 -3.79 -29.38
N PHE A 123 -21.19 -4.70 -29.38
CA PHE A 123 -21.56 -5.55 -30.52
C PHE A 123 -23.08 -5.51 -30.71
N HIS A 124 -23.52 -5.40 -31.96
CA HIS A 124 -24.94 -5.47 -32.31
C HIS A 124 -25.14 -6.20 -33.64
N PRO A 125 -26.25 -6.92 -33.82
CA PRO A 125 -26.57 -7.55 -35.10
C PRO A 125 -26.88 -6.48 -36.16
N ASP A 126 -26.59 -6.81 -37.43
CA ASP A 126 -27.02 -6.03 -38.59
C ASP A 126 -28.52 -6.27 -38.85
N SER A 127 -29.36 -5.70 -37.99
CA SER A 127 -30.81 -5.74 -38.08
C SER A 127 -31.41 -4.40 -37.74
N LYS A 128 -32.42 -3.99 -38.51
CA LYS A 128 -33.22 -2.80 -38.26
C LYS A 128 -34.22 -2.98 -37.12
N GLN A 129 -34.48 -4.22 -36.69
CA GLN A 129 -35.43 -4.52 -35.63
C GLN A 129 -34.79 -4.31 -34.26
N ARG A 130 -35.24 -3.27 -33.53
CA ARG A 130 -34.72 -2.95 -32.18
C ARG A 130 -34.77 -4.14 -31.22
N ASN A 131 -35.80 -4.98 -31.30
CA ASN A 131 -35.96 -6.13 -30.41
C ASN A 131 -34.81 -7.15 -30.51
N THR A 132 -34.06 -7.18 -31.62
CA THR A 132 -32.86 -8.02 -31.76
C THR A 132 -31.69 -7.55 -30.90
N ARG A 133 -31.76 -6.34 -30.32
CA ARG A 133 -30.73 -5.80 -29.42
C ARG A 133 -31.08 -6.01 -27.94
N ILE A 134 -32.33 -6.32 -27.62
CA ILE A 134 -32.79 -6.52 -26.25
C ILE A 134 -32.45 -7.93 -25.81
N ILE A 135 -31.29 -8.11 -25.20
CA ILE A 135 -30.79 -9.40 -24.74
C ILE A 135 -31.52 -9.81 -23.47
N ARG A 136 -31.80 -11.12 -23.30
CA ARG A 136 -32.36 -11.70 -22.07
C ARG A 136 -31.42 -12.67 -21.37
N ARG A 137 -30.71 -13.50 -22.15
CA ARG A 137 -29.81 -14.54 -21.66
C ARG A 137 -28.63 -14.75 -22.61
N ILE A 138 -27.49 -15.10 -22.04
CA ILE A 138 -26.26 -15.47 -22.76
C ILE A 138 -25.77 -16.78 -22.16
N ILE A 139 -25.45 -17.75 -23.01
CA ILE A 139 -24.71 -18.96 -22.64
C ILE A 139 -23.59 -19.18 -23.67
N GLY A 140 -22.52 -19.85 -23.27
CA GLY A 140 -21.51 -20.33 -24.22
C GLY A 140 -22.10 -21.38 -25.15
N ASP A 141 -21.57 -21.52 -26.36
CA ASP A 141 -21.98 -22.55 -27.32
C ASP A 141 -21.32 -23.92 -27.09
N GLY A 142 -20.54 -24.08 -26.03
CA GLY A 142 -19.70 -25.25 -25.76
C GLY A 142 -18.36 -25.25 -26.50
N ALA A 143 -18.07 -24.21 -27.31
CA ALA A 143 -16.86 -24.06 -28.09
C ALA A 143 -16.27 -22.63 -27.97
N LYS A 144 -16.34 -21.82 -29.03
CA LYS A 144 -15.75 -20.48 -29.13
C LYS A 144 -16.77 -19.39 -29.48
N GLY A 145 -18.07 -19.68 -29.38
CA GLY A 145 -19.15 -18.75 -29.64
C GLY A 145 -20.09 -18.60 -28.45
N LEU A 146 -21.12 -17.78 -28.62
CA LEU A 146 -22.18 -17.54 -27.63
C LEU A 146 -23.55 -17.74 -28.27
N TRP A 147 -24.47 -18.33 -27.52
CA TRP A 147 -25.90 -18.23 -27.80
C TRP A 147 -26.50 -17.08 -27.03
N VAL A 148 -27.24 -16.22 -27.73
CA VAL A 148 -27.83 -15.00 -27.21
C VAL A 148 -29.33 -15.01 -27.46
N ALA A 149 -30.11 -15.05 -26.39
CA ALA A 149 -31.58 -14.97 -26.43
C ALA A 149 -32.00 -13.48 -26.40
N THR A 150 -32.91 -13.09 -27.30
CA THR A 150 -33.40 -11.70 -27.40
C THR A 150 -34.92 -11.64 -27.55
N TRP A 151 -35.52 -10.45 -27.43
CA TRP A 151 -36.94 -10.23 -27.78
C TRP A 151 -37.22 -10.34 -29.29
N GLY A 152 -36.17 -10.28 -30.12
CA GLY A 152 -36.25 -10.29 -31.58
C GLY A 152 -35.79 -11.59 -32.21
N GLY A 153 -35.58 -12.65 -31.44
CA GLY A 153 -35.15 -13.97 -31.91
C GLY A 153 -33.96 -14.52 -31.12
N LEU A 154 -33.48 -15.66 -31.58
CA LEU A 154 -32.28 -16.31 -31.07
C LEU A 154 -31.08 -15.95 -31.96
N GLN A 155 -29.91 -15.77 -31.37
CA GLN A 155 -28.69 -15.41 -32.10
C GLN A 155 -27.52 -16.30 -31.70
N HIS A 156 -26.69 -16.66 -32.67
CA HIS A 156 -25.36 -17.22 -32.43
C HIS A 156 -24.32 -16.14 -32.74
N PHE A 157 -23.44 -15.87 -31.79
CA PHE A 157 -22.39 -14.87 -31.89
C PHE A 157 -21.02 -15.55 -31.94
N ASP A 158 -20.29 -15.34 -33.03
CA ASP A 158 -18.92 -15.83 -33.16
C ASP A 158 -17.96 -14.81 -32.53
N ILE A 159 -17.20 -15.25 -31.52
CA ILE A 159 -16.33 -14.35 -30.76
C ILE A 159 -15.12 -13.90 -31.58
N ALA A 160 -14.65 -14.70 -32.54
CA ALA A 160 -13.46 -14.40 -33.33
C ALA A 160 -13.74 -13.38 -34.43
N THR A 161 -14.88 -13.50 -35.11
CA THR A 161 -15.27 -12.59 -36.19
C THR A 161 -16.11 -11.42 -35.70
N GLY A 162 -16.77 -11.53 -34.54
CA GLY A 162 -17.72 -10.56 -34.04
C GLY A 162 -19.05 -10.53 -34.80
N SER A 163 -19.36 -11.56 -35.59
CA SER A 163 -20.56 -11.64 -36.41
C SER A 163 -21.72 -12.36 -35.72
N PHE A 164 -22.95 -11.91 -36.02
CA PHE A 164 -24.18 -12.54 -35.54
C PHE A 164 -24.86 -13.36 -36.64
N LYS A 165 -25.32 -14.56 -36.30
CA LYS A 165 -26.29 -15.33 -37.09
C LYS A 165 -27.63 -15.31 -36.38
N LEU A 166 -28.66 -14.79 -37.04
CA LEU A 166 -30.00 -14.64 -36.47
C LEU A 166 -30.91 -15.81 -36.86
N TYR A 167 -31.70 -16.25 -35.89
CA TYR A 167 -32.78 -17.24 -36.03
C TYR A 167 -34.07 -16.58 -35.57
N GLN A 168 -35.01 -16.43 -36.51
CA GLN A 168 -36.30 -15.76 -36.28
C GLN A 168 -37.44 -16.66 -36.72
N ALA A 169 -38.64 -16.37 -36.22
CA ALA A 169 -39.86 -17.03 -36.62
C ALA A 169 -40.25 -16.62 -38.04
N ASP A 170 -40.55 -17.63 -38.86
CA ASP A 170 -41.04 -17.47 -40.21
C ASP A 170 -42.27 -18.38 -40.39
N PRO A 171 -43.48 -17.83 -40.49
CA PRO A 171 -44.70 -18.62 -40.71
C PRO A 171 -44.65 -19.51 -41.96
N ALA A 172 -43.79 -19.20 -42.94
CA ALA A 172 -43.61 -20.01 -44.15
C ALA A 172 -42.69 -21.22 -43.93
N GLN A 173 -41.88 -21.25 -42.87
CA GLN A 173 -40.91 -22.30 -42.57
C GLN A 173 -41.26 -23.01 -41.25
N LYS A 174 -41.73 -24.25 -41.35
CA LYS A 174 -42.18 -25.03 -40.18
C LYS A 174 -41.08 -25.39 -39.19
N ASP A 175 -39.82 -25.31 -39.60
CA ASP A 175 -38.62 -25.60 -38.82
C ASP A 175 -37.82 -24.33 -38.47
N ALA A 176 -38.39 -23.14 -38.71
CA ALA A 176 -37.87 -21.89 -38.17
C ALA A 176 -38.05 -21.81 -36.65
N LEU A 177 -37.64 -20.72 -36.00
CA LEU A 177 -37.90 -20.53 -34.57
C LEU A 177 -39.41 -20.38 -34.33
N ALA A 178 -39.99 -20.95 -33.27
CA ALA A 178 -41.45 -20.86 -33.07
C ALA A 178 -41.94 -19.42 -32.90
N TYR A 179 -41.25 -18.64 -32.06
CA TYR A 179 -41.52 -17.22 -31.81
C TYR A 179 -40.23 -16.46 -31.51
N ASN A 180 -40.24 -15.15 -31.76
CA ASN A 180 -39.07 -14.30 -31.61
C ASN A 180 -38.76 -13.91 -30.16
N ASP A 181 -39.72 -13.93 -29.24
CA ASP A 181 -39.43 -13.60 -27.84
C ASP A 181 -38.82 -14.81 -27.13
N VAL A 182 -37.49 -14.83 -26.99
CA VAL A 182 -36.75 -15.94 -26.38
C VAL A 182 -36.44 -15.62 -24.93
N ASN A 183 -37.12 -16.33 -24.02
CA ASN A 183 -37.07 -16.11 -22.59
C ASN A 183 -35.85 -16.71 -21.89
N ALA A 184 -35.54 -17.95 -22.25
CA ALA A 184 -34.46 -18.73 -21.67
C ALA A 184 -33.84 -19.63 -22.72
N ILE A 185 -32.58 -19.99 -22.52
CA ILE A 185 -31.85 -20.92 -23.37
C ILE A 185 -31.03 -21.87 -22.49
N ALA A 186 -30.87 -23.10 -22.94
CA ALA A 186 -30.03 -24.10 -22.29
C ALA A 186 -29.39 -25.01 -23.33
N LEU A 187 -28.15 -25.43 -23.08
CA LEU A 187 -27.49 -26.48 -23.87
C LEU A 187 -27.64 -27.82 -23.16
N ASP A 188 -28.06 -28.83 -23.91
CA ASP A 188 -28.06 -30.21 -23.42
C ASP A 188 -26.65 -30.82 -23.44
N PRO A 189 -26.43 -31.95 -22.75
CA PRO A 189 -25.13 -32.62 -22.70
C PRO A 189 -24.58 -33.07 -24.07
N ALA A 190 -25.43 -33.23 -25.08
CA ALA A 190 -25.05 -33.61 -26.44
C ALA A 190 -24.72 -32.39 -27.33
N GLY A 191 -24.88 -31.16 -26.83
CA GLY A 191 -24.65 -29.90 -27.55
C GLY A 191 -25.88 -29.37 -28.29
N GLY A 192 -27.07 -29.92 -28.03
CA GLY A 192 -28.34 -29.44 -28.58
C GLY A 192 -28.85 -28.23 -27.81
N LEU A 193 -29.42 -27.26 -28.52
CA LEU A 193 -29.86 -25.99 -27.95
C LEU A 193 -31.37 -25.99 -27.73
N TRP A 194 -31.77 -25.71 -26.51
CA TRP A 194 -33.16 -25.49 -26.11
C TRP A 194 -33.41 -24.00 -25.98
N ALA A 195 -34.47 -23.50 -26.62
CA ALA A 195 -34.90 -22.11 -26.56
C ALA A 195 -36.36 -22.03 -26.12
N ALA A 196 -36.62 -21.37 -24.99
CA ALA A 196 -37.96 -21.09 -24.52
C ALA A 196 -38.51 -19.86 -25.24
N THR A 197 -39.51 -20.07 -26.08
CA THR A 197 -40.12 -19.03 -26.92
C THR A 197 -41.50 -18.68 -26.39
N TRP A 198 -41.80 -17.39 -26.22
CA TRP A 198 -43.12 -16.94 -25.80
C TRP A 198 -43.96 -16.48 -27.00
N PRO A 199 -45.24 -16.90 -27.12
CA PRO A 199 -46.00 -17.80 -26.24
C PRO A 199 -45.89 -19.31 -26.60
N GLY A 200 -44.99 -19.71 -27.49
CA GLY A 200 -44.97 -21.04 -28.14
C GLY A 200 -44.41 -22.23 -27.37
N GLY A 201 -43.94 -22.07 -26.13
CA GLY A 201 -43.29 -23.14 -25.38
C GLY A 201 -41.80 -23.23 -25.68
N LEU A 202 -41.35 -24.34 -26.29
CA LEU A 202 -39.93 -24.62 -26.51
C LEU A 202 -39.62 -24.88 -27.99
N SER A 203 -38.47 -24.39 -28.45
CA SER A 203 -37.85 -24.75 -29.72
C SER A 203 -36.52 -25.45 -29.43
N TYR A 204 -36.33 -26.65 -29.97
CA TYR A 204 -35.12 -27.46 -29.80
C TYR A 204 -34.35 -27.58 -31.11
N LEU A 205 -33.07 -27.21 -31.09
CA LEU A 205 -32.13 -27.38 -32.19
C LEU A 205 -31.16 -28.50 -31.84
N ALA A 206 -31.33 -29.67 -32.46
CA ALA A 206 -30.42 -30.78 -32.27
C ALA A 206 -28.99 -30.44 -32.76
N PRO A 207 -27.94 -31.09 -32.21
CA PRO A 207 -26.56 -30.86 -32.66
C PRO A 207 -26.42 -31.04 -34.18
N GLY A 208 -25.92 -30.00 -34.86
CA GLY A 208 -25.72 -30.03 -36.32
C GLY A 208 -27.00 -29.93 -37.17
N ALA A 209 -28.18 -29.87 -36.56
CA ALA A 209 -29.44 -29.67 -37.29
C ALA A 209 -29.52 -28.25 -37.87
N LYS A 210 -30.31 -28.10 -38.95
CA LYS A 210 -30.54 -26.81 -39.61
C LYS A 210 -31.84 -26.12 -39.18
N GLY A 211 -32.79 -26.86 -38.60
CA GLY A 211 -34.11 -26.39 -38.19
C GLY A 211 -34.50 -26.87 -36.79
N PHE A 212 -35.52 -26.23 -36.22
CA PHE A 212 -35.99 -26.44 -34.85
C PHE A 212 -37.17 -27.43 -34.80
N ALA A 213 -37.18 -28.27 -33.76
CA ALA A 213 -38.36 -29.00 -33.33
C ALA A 213 -39.13 -28.16 -32.29
N HIS A 214 -40.46 -28.13 -32.40
CA HIS A 214 -41.32 -27.40 -31.47
C HIS A 214 -41.94 -28.32 -30.44
N LEU A 215 -41.80 -27.96 -29.16
CA LEU A 215 -42.25 -28.75 -28.02
C LEU A 215 -43.10 -27.88 -27.10
N ARG A 216 -44.13 -28.48 -26.50
CA ARG A 216 -45.01 -27.83 -25.53
C ARG A 216 -44.99 -28.56 -24.19
N LEU A 217 -45.17 -27.81 -23.10
CA LEU A 217 -45.23 -28.37 -21.75
C LEU A 217 -46.64 -28.83 -21.39
N ASP A 218 -47.67 -28.09 -21.83
CA ASP A 218 -49.07 -28.51 -21.68
C ASP A 218 -49.40 -29.76 -22.51
N SER A 219 -50.58 -30.35 -22.24
CA SER A 219 -51.10 -31.44 -23.08
C SER A 219 -52.00 -30.84 -24.16
N GLU A 220 -52.05 -31.48 -25.33
CA GLU A 220 -52.98 -31.07 -26.40
C GLU A 220 -54.45 -31.11 -25.96
N GLN A 221 -54.76 -31.97 -24.98
CA GLN A 221 -56.10 -32.15 -24.42
C GLN A 221 -56.45 -31.07 -23.39
N ASN A 222 -55.46 -30.48 -22.72
CA ASN A 222 -55.66 -29.43 -21.71
C ASN A 222 -54.60 -28.33 -21.89
N PRO A 223 -54.82 -27.40 -22.85
CA PRO A 223 -53.87 -26.36 -23.15
C PRO A 223 -53.77 -25.36 -22.00
N ASP A 224 -52.54 -25.03 -21.60
CA ASP A 224 -52.25 -24.06 -20.56
C ASP A 224 -51.13 -23.11 -21.03
N PRO A 225 -51.46 -21.85 -21.37
CA PRO A 225 -50.46 -20.89 -21.82
C PRO A 225 -49.47 -20.49 -20.72
N LYS A 226 -49.84 -20.58 -19.44
CA LYS A 226 -48.92 -20.23 -18.33
C LYS A 226 -47.88 -21.32 -18.11
N LEU A 227 -48.24 -22.58 -18.34
CA LEU A 227 -47.28 -23.69 -18.29
C LEU A 227 -46.25 -23.62 -19.43
N ASN A 228 -46.64 -23.05 -20.57
CA ASN A 228 -45.75 -22.83 -21.71
C ASN A 228 -44.91 -21.55 -21.63
N ASP A 229 -45.19 -20.64 -20.69
CA ASP A 229 -44.35 -19.47 -20.43
C ASP A 229 -43.11 -19.88 -19.62
N VAL A 230 -42.17 -20.55 -20.28
CA VAL A 230 -40.91 -20.98 -19.68
C VAL A 230 -39.97 -19.79 -19.56
N ARG A 231 -39.53 -19.49 -18.34
CA ARG A 231 -38.71 -18.30 -18.00
C ARG A 231 -37.28 -18.62 -17.57
N ALA A 232 -37.05 -19.85 -17.14
CA ALA A 232 -35.74 -20.33 -16.74
C ALA A 232 -35.58 -21.78 -17.19
N MET A 233 -34.39 -22.13 -17.67
CA MET A 233 -34.05 -23.50 -18.03
C MET A 233 -32.62 -23.78 -17.61
N ARG A 234 -32.36 -24.96 -17.05
CA ARG A 234 -31.00 -25.40 -16.72
C ARG A 234 -30.91 -26.92 -16.67
N PHE A 235 -29.86 -27.47 -17.26
CA PHE A 235 -29.49 -28.87 -17.05
C PHE A 235 -28.69 -29.00 -15.76
N ASP A 236 -28.99 -30.03 -14.99
CA ASP A 236 -28.14 -30.47 -13.89
C ASP A 236 -27.08 -31.49 -14.34
N GLN A 237 -26.21 -31.88 -13.41
CA GLN A 237 -25.12 -32.82 -13.65
C GLN A 237 -25.62 -34.24 -14.01
N ASP A 238 -26.88 -34.56 -13.70
CA ASP A 238 -27.50 -35.86 -14.01
C ASP A 238 -28.22 -35.84 -15.36
N GLY A 239 -28.12 -34.73 -16.10
CA GLY A 239 -28.80 -34.55 -17.38
C GLY A 239 -30.31 -34.27 -17.24
N ARG A 240 -30.80 -33.87 -16.06
CA ARG A 240 -32.20 -33.43 -15.92
C ARG A 240 -32.33 -31.97 -16.33
N LEU A 241 -33.28 -31.68 -17.21
CA LEU A 241 -33.69 -30.34 -17.58
C LEU A 241 -34.72 -29.83 -16.58
N TRP A 242 -34.32 -28.81 -15.82
CA TRP A 242 -35.19 -28.05 -14.94
C TRP A 242 -35.78 -26.86 -15.71
N MET A 243 -37.11 -26.78 -15.76
CA MET A 243 -37.84 -25.73 -16.45
C MET A 243 -38.71 -24.97 -15.46
N GLY A 244 -38.49 -23.66 -15.37
CA GLY A 244 -39.28 -22.75 -14.55
C GLY A 244 -40.34 -22.06 -15.38
N THR A 245 -41.61 -22.20 -14.98
CA THR A 245 -42.77 -21.65 -15.69
C THR A 245 -43.51 -20.61 -14.83
N ASP A 246 -44.59 -20.03 -15.35
CA ASP A 246 -45.50 -19.19 -14.57
C ASP A 246 -46.36 -20.00 -13.57
N LEU A 247 -46.33 -21.35 -13.63
CA LEU A 247 -47.07 -22.27 -12.75
C LEU A 247 -46.15 -23.19 -11.91
N GLY A 248 -44.87 -22.88 -11.81
CA GLY A 248 -43.91 -23.68 -11.05
C GLY A 248 -42.96 -24.51 -11.93
N LEU A 249 -42.40 -25.58 -11.36
CA LEU A 249 -41.31 -26.36 -11.95
C LEU A 249 -41.79 -27.55 -12.77
N VAL A 250 -41.16 -27.74 -13.92
CA VAL A 250 -41.28 -28.97 -14.73
C VAL A 250 -39.89 -29.59 -14.90
N LEU A 251 -39.83 -30.92 -14.78
CA LEU A 251 -38.61 -31.70 -14.88
C LEU A 251 -38.71 -32.68 -16.04
N TRP A 252 -37.63 -32.82 -16.81
CA TRP A 252 -37.49 -33.84 -17.85
C TRP A 252 -36.07 -34.43 -17.85
N GLN A 253 -35.94 -35.74 -18.08
CA GLN A 253 -34.64 -36.42 -18.12
C GLN A 253 -34.12 -36.47 -19.56
N HIS A 254 -32.87 -36.03 -19.78
CA HIS A 254 -32.26 -36.11 -21.10
C HIS A 254 -32.23 -37.54 -21.64
N GLY A 255 -32.68 -37.71 -22.88
CA GLY A 255 -32.81 -39.00 -23.56
C GLY A 255 -34.12 -39.74 -23.32
N ALA A 256 -34.93 -39.33 -22.34
CA ALA A 256 -36.27 -39.88 -22.15
C ALA A 256 -37.26 -39.31 -23.18
N PRO A 257 -38.35 -40.03 -23.52
CA PRO A 257 -39.46 -39.47 -24.29
C PRO A 257 -39.96 -38.14 -23.69
N TRP A 258 -40.33 -37.17 -24.53
CA TRP A 258 -40.84 -35.86 -24.07
C TRP A 258 -42.15 -35.99 -23.27
N SER A 259 -42.91 -37.07 -23.46
CA SER A 259 -44.10 -37.41 -22.68
C SER A 259 -43.81 -37.62 -21.20
N ASP A 260 -42.57 -37.96 -20.83
CA ASP A 260 -42.20 -38.36 -19.46
C ASP A 260 -41.85 -37.15 -18.58
N ARG A 261 -41.99 -35.93 -19.13
CA ARG A 261 -41.87 -34.71 -18.34
C ARG A 261 -42.92 -34.70 -17.23
N ARG A 262 -42.54 -34.20 -16.06
CA ARG A 262 -43.44 -34.10 -14.90
C ARG A 262 -43.38 -32.71 -14.29
N GLN A 263 -44.55 -32.15 -14.01
CA GLN A 263 -44.65 -30.99 -13.15
C GLN A 263 -44.43 -31.44 -11.71
N LEU A 264 -43.56 -30.76 -10.97
CA LEU A 264 -43.30 -31.10 -9.57
C LEU A 264 -44.43 -30.53 -8.70
N THR A 265 -44.93 -31.35 -7.77
CA THR A 265 -45.78 -30.88 -6.66
C THR A 265 -44.93 -30.00 -5.75
N GLY A 266 -45.27 -28.72 -5.69
CA GLY A 266 -44.42 -27.71 -5.08
C GLY A 266 -44.74 -26.32 -5.63
N PRO A 267 -43.89 -25.31 -5.38
CA PRO A 267 -44.25 -23.88 -5.43
C PRO A 267 -45.14 -23.49 -6.60
N HIS A 268 -46.26 -22.84 -6.28
CA HIS A 268 -47.29 -22.47 -7.24
C HIS A 268 -47.04 -21.08 -7.86
N GLY A 269 -45.89 -20.48 -7.55
CA GLY A 269 -45.48 -19.17 -8.02
C GLY A 269 -44.72 -19.18 -9.35
N ARG A 270 -44.75 -18.03 -10.02
CA ARG A 270 -43.94 -17.76 -11.21
C ARG A 270 -42.45 -17.82 -10.90
N ILE A 271 -41.72 -18.59 -11.69
CA ILE A 271 -40.26 -18.80 -11.54
C ILE A 271 -39.50 -17.80 -12.41
N ASN A 272 -38.47 -17.17 -11.85
CA ASN A 272 -37.65 -16.18 -12.55
C ASN A 272 -36.29 -16.74 -12.97
N ASN A 273 -35.68 -17.58 -12.14
CA ASN A 273 -34.35 -18.12 -12.36
C ASN A 273 -34.15 -19.47 -11.66
N ILE A 274 -33.25 -20.28 -12.23
CA ILE A 274 -32.82 -21.56 -11.67
C ILE A 274 -31.29 -21.57 -11.66
N ASN A 275 -30.72 -21.80 -10.49
CA ASN A 275 -29.28 -21.99 -10.29
C ASN A 275 -29.01 -23.37 -9.68
N ILE A 276 -27.80 -23.89 -9.89
CA ILE A 276 -27.36 -25.16 -9.34
C ILE A 276 -26.04 -24.89 -8.64
N ASP A 277 -25.99 -25.19 -7.35
CA ASP A 277 -24.80 -25.00 -6.52
C ASP A 277 -23.76 -26.11 -6.74
N SER A 278 -22.60 -25.95 -6.12
CA SER A 278 -21.44 -26.85 -6.18
C SER A 278 -21.72 -28.25 -5.65
N HIS A 279 -22.80 -28.45 -4.88
CA HIS A 279 -23.23 -29.74 -4.35
C HIS A 279 -24.38 -30.36 -5.17
N GLY A 280 -24.83 -29.67 -6.23
CA GLY A 280 -25.92 -30.11 -7.08
C GLY A 280 -27.31 -29.82 -6.50
N ASN A 281 -27.43 -28.97 -5.46
CA ASN A 281 -28.75 -28.49 -5.05
C ASN A 281 -29.26 -27.46 -6.06
N VAL A 282 -30.56 -27.47 -6.27
CA VAL A 282 -31.23 -26.59 -7.23
C VAL A 282 -31.86 -25.44 -6.47
N TRP A 283 -31.44 -24.23 -6.79
CA TRP A 283 -31.95 -22.98 -6.23
C TRP A 283 -32.90 -22.33 -7.23
N VAL A 284 -34.11 -22.01 -6.78
CA VAL A 284 -35.21 -21.53 -7.60
C VAL A 284 -35.69 -20.20 -7.06
N SER A 285 -35.53 -19.15 -7.86
CA SER A 285 -35.98 -17.80 -7.55
C SER A 285 -37.42 -17.61 -8.02
N THR A 286 -38.29 -17.11 -7.14
CA THR A 286 -39.72 -16.93 -7.44
C THR A 286 -40.13 -15.47 -7.36
N ARG A 287 -41.21 -15.09 -8.06
CA ARG A 287 -41.70 -13.71 -8.05
C ARG A 287 -42.32 -13.28 -6.71
N THR A 288 -42.90 -14.21 -5.95
CA THR A 288 -43.69 -13.88 -4.74
C THR A 288 -43.56 -14.89 -3.60
N GLU A 289 -42.94 -16.05 -3.82
CA GLU A 289 -42.84 -17.14 -2.83
C GLU A 289 -41.42 -17.26 -2.24
N GLY A 290 -40.59 -16.22 -2.41
CA GLY A 290 -39.22 -16.20 -1.90
C GLY A 290 -38.26 -17.08 -2.70
N LEU A 291 -37.30 -17.66 -1.98
CA LEU A 291 -36.23 -18.50 -2.53
C LEU A 291 -36.48 -19.95 -2.15
N ILE A 292 -36.36 -20.84 -3.12
CA ILE A 292 -36.62 -22.26 -2.92
C ILE A 292 -35.35 -23.04 -3.20
N ARG A 293 -35.03 -23.96 -2.30
CA ARG A 293 -33.94 -24.91 -2.46
C ARG A 293 -34.52 -26.29 -2.59
N TRP A 294 -34.14 -26.99 -3.65
CA TRP A 294 -34.35 -28.42 -3.77
C TRP A 294 -33.02 -29.13 -3.53
N THR A 295 -33.01 -30.02 -2.55
CA THR A 295 -31.81 -30.77 -2.14
C THR A 295 -31.77 -32.12 -2.82
N ARG A 296 -30.61 -32.44 -3.42
CA ARG A 296 -30.46 -33.62 -4.28
C ARG A 296 -30.58 -34.93 -3.50
N ASP A 297 -29.94 -34.94 -2.35
CA ASP A 297 -29.81 -36.02 -1.39
C ASP A 297 -31.12 -36.35 -0.69
N LEU A 298 -31.93 -35.33 -0.37
CA LEU A 298 -33.22 -35.52 0.32
C LEU A 298 -34.43 -35.59 -0.60
N GLN A 299 -34.30 -35.14 -1.85
CA GLN A 299 -35.44 -34.92 -2.75
C GLN A 299 -36.52 -34.01 -2.12
N GLN A 300 -36.17 -33.18 -1.14
CA GLN A 300 -37.07 -32.27 -0.43
C GLN A 300 -36.88 -30.82 -0.89
N THR A 301 -37.96 -30.05 -0.84
CA THR A 301 -37.96 -28.61 -1.04
C THR A 301 -37.92 -27.88 0.30
N GLN A 302 -37.13 -26.82 0.36
CA GLN A 302 -37.10 -25.86 1.45
C GLN A 302 -37.37 -24.47 0.88
N THR A 303 -38.29 -23.74 1.50
CA THR A 303 -38.63 -22.36 1.12
C THR A 303 -38.10 -21.40 2.17
N TYR A 304 -37.46 -20.33 1.72
CA TYR A 304 -37.04 -19.20 2.53
C TYR A 304 -37.91 -17.99 2.16
N ASN A 305 -38.45 -17.32 3.16
CA ASN A 305 -39.37 -16.19 3.01
C ASN A 305 -38.86 -14.97 3.77
N HIS A 306 -39.41 -13.80 3.44
CA HIS A 306 -39.26 -12.55 4.14
C HIS A 306 -40.20 -12.48 5.35
N HIS A 307 -39.64 -12.09 6.48
CA HIS A 307 -40.35 -11.82 7.72
C HIS A 307 -39.88 -10.46 8.26
N ALA A 308 -40.79 -9.49 8.34
CA ALA A 308 -40.46 -8.10 8.73
C ALA A 308 -39.81 -7.98 10.13
N GLU A 309 -40.17 -8.88 11.05
CA GLU A 309 -39.63 -8.92 12.42
C GLU A 309 -38.30 -9.67 12.53
N ASP A 310 -37.87 -10.38 11.47
CA ASP A 310 -36.61 -11.12 11.44
C ASP A 310 -35.66 -10.54 10.39
N ASN A 311 -34.70 -9.75 10.86
CA ASN A 311 -33.67 -9.13 10.03
C ASN A 311 -32.66 -10.14 9.42
N ARG A 312 -32.73 -11.42 9.80
CA ARG A 312 -31.94 -12.51 9.20
C ARG A 312 -32.74 -13.35 8.19
N SER A 313 -34.03 -13.07 8.03
CA SER A 313 -34.85 -13.66 6.96
C SER A 313 -34.51 -13.04 5.60
N LEU A 314 -35.10 -13.54 4.50
CA LEU A 314 -34.91 -12.88 3.21
C LEU A 314 -35.35 -11.41 3.30
N PRO A 315 -34.64 -10.46 2.68
CA PRO A 315 -35.12 -9.07 2.65
C PRO A 315 -36.45 -8.89 1.91
N SER A 316 -36.75 -9.77 0.94
CA SER A 316 -37.99 -9.76 0.17
C SER A 316 -38.30 -11.12 -0.44
N ASN A 317 -39.60 -11.39 -0.62
CA ASN A 317 -40.09 -12.58 -1.32
C ASN A 317 -39.98 -12.47 -2.85
N ALA A 318 -39.70 -11.27 -3.37
CA ALA A 318 -39.56 -11.02 -4.80
C ALA A 318 -38.12 -11.30 -5.28
N VAL A 319 -37.75 -12.58 -5.32
CA VAL A 319 -36.40 -13.02 -5.67
C VAL A 319 -36.28 -13.21 -7.18
N ASN A 320 -35.28 -12.58 -7.79
CA ASN A 320 -35.11 -12.61 -9.23
C ASN A 320 -33.99 -13.53 -9.69
N THR A 321 -32.87 -13.54 -8.98
CA THR A 321 -31.70 -14.34 -9.35
C THR A 321 -30.94 -14.79 -8.11
N VAL A 322 -30.20 -15.89 -8.25
CA VAL A 322 -29.39 -16.48 -7.21
C VAL A 322 -28.10 -17.05 -7.80
N MET A 323 -27.00 -17.00 -7.05
CA MET A 323 -25.69 -17.52 -7.45
C MET A 323 -24.91 -17.97 -6.22
N GLU A 324 -24.23 -19.11 -6.29
CA GLU A 324 -23.18 -19.46 -5.32
C GLU A 324 -21.83 -18.94 -5.82
N ASP A 325 -21.05 -18.29 -4.95
CA ASP A 325 -19.66 -17.95 -5.24
C ASP A 325 -18.70 -19.11 -4.96
N ARG A 326 -17.46 -19.02 -5.45
CA ARG A 326 -16.43 -20.06 -5.28
C ARG A 326 -16.11 -20.44 -3.83
N HIS A 327 -16.47 -19.58 -2.87
CA HIS A 327 -16.19 -19.77 -1.44
C HIS A 327 -17.41 -20.29 -0.67
N GLY A 328 -18.54 -20.55 -1.36
CA GLY A 328 -19.76 -21.06 -0.77
C GLY A 328 -20.65 -19.99 -0.14
N THR A 329 -20.50 -18.72 -0.53
CA THR A 329 -21.50 -17.69 -0.19
C THR A 329 -22.57 -17.68 -1.27
N LEU A 330 -23.83 -17.80 -0.86
CA LEU A 330 -24.99 -17.63 -1.71
C LEU A 330 -25.32 -16.15 -1.84
N TRP A 331 -25.48 -15.68 -3.07
CA TRP A 331 -25.88 -14.34 -3.43
C TRP A 331 -27.31 -14.37 -3.97
N VAL A 332 -28.18 -13.54 -3.39
CA VAL A 332 -29.61 -13.47 -3.73
C VAL A 332 -29.92 -12.06 -4.20
N GLY A 333 -30.29 -11.94 -5.48
CA GLY A 333 -30.73 -10.68 -6.08
C GLY A 333 -32.25 -10.57 -6.07
N SER A 334 -32.76 -9.53 -5.43
CA SER A 334 -34.19 -9.21 -5.32
C SER A 334 -34.63 -8.20 -6.37
N PHE A 335 -35.94 -8.13 -6.63
CA PHE A 335 -36.53 -7.09 -7.48
C PHE A 335 -36.63 -5.72 -6.79
N THR A 336 -36.76 -5.69 -5.47
CA THR A 336 -37.14 -4.49 -4.72
C THR A 336 -36.16 -4.10 -3.62
N ASP A 337 -35.25 -5.00 -3.24
CA ASP A 337 -34.45 -4.87 -2.00
C ASP A 337 -32.96 -5.14 -2.23
N GLY A 338 -32.51 -4.99 -3.47
CA GLY A 338 -31.10 -5.11 -3.83
C GLY A 338 -30.59 -6.55 -3.71
N VAL A 339 -29.39 -6.69 -3.15
CA VAL A 339 -28.69 -7.97 -3.01
C VAL A 339 -28.59 -8.34 -1.54
N SER A 340 -28.80 -9.61 -1.23
CA SER A 340 -28.44 -10.22 0.05
C SER A 340 -27.52 -11.40 -0.13
N ARG A 341 -26.83 -11.77 0.95
CA ARG A 341 -25.91 -12.91 1.00
C ARG A 341 -26.26 -13.87 2.13
N ALA A 342 -25.95 -15.14 1.96
CA ALA A 342 -26.01 -16.15 3.01
C ALA A 342 -24.81 -17.10 2.90
N ASN A 343 -24.28 -17.57 4.02
CA ASN A 343 -23.15 -18.50 4.02
C ASN A 343 -23.65 -19.95 3.92
N LEU A 344 -23.32 -20.66 2.84
CA LEU A 344 -23.63 -22.10 2.70
C LEU A 344 -22.62 -23.00 3.43
N GLY A 345 -21.52 -22.43 3.93
CA GLY A 345 -20.39 -23.16 4.49
C GLY A 345 -20.61 -23.74 5.89
N ASN A 346 -21.61 -23.30 6.64
CA ASN A 346 -21.81 -23.77 8.01
C ASN A 346 -22.82 -24.92 8.06
N TYR A 347 -22.33 -26.13 7.79
CA TYR A 347 -23.10 -27.35 7.99
C TYR A 347 -23.15 -27.70 9.48
N GLY A 348 -24.32 -28.14 9.95
CA GLY A 348 -24.53 -28.62 11.30
C GLY A 348 -24.95 -27.58 12.33
N LEU A 349 -25.32 -26.37 11.90
CA LEU A 349 -26.00 -25.38 12.74
C LEU A 349 -27.39 -25.09 12.15
N GLU A 350 -28.41 -25.04 12.99
CA GLU A 350 -29.77 -24.68 12.58
C GLU A 350 -30.44 -23.68 13.53
N ARG A 351 -30.81 -22.51 13.02
CA ARG A 351 -31.80 -21.62 13.61
C ARG A 351 -33.23 -22.15 13.45
N ILE A 352 -33.92 -22.29 14.58
CA ILE A 352 -35.32 -22.66 14.69
C ILE A 352 -36.05 -21.54 15.44
N ILE A 353 -37.07 -20.96 14.82
CA ILE A 353 -37.91 -19.92 15.42
C ILE A 353 -39.24 -20.58 15.84
N PRO A 354 -39.52 -20.75 17.15
CA PRO A 354 -40.72 -21.44 17.61
C PRO A 354 -42.04 -20.88 17.06
N ARG A 355 -42.12 -19.57 16.82
CA ARG A 355 -43.30 -18.93 16.24
C ARG A 355 -43.59 -19.39 14.81
N ASP A 356 -42.56 -19.60 13.99
CA ASP A 356 -42.74 -19.94 12.56
C ASP A 356 -43.28 -21.36 12.36
N VAL A 357 -43.16 -22.18 13.39
CA VAL A 357 -43.63 -23.58 13.45
C VAL A 357 -44.85 -23.73 14.37
N ALA A 358 -45.30 -22.63 14.98
CA ALA A 358 -46.49 -22.61 15.80
C ALA A 358 -47.74 -22.55 14.92
N PRO A 359 -48.80 -23.31 15.25
CA PRO A 359 -50.07 -23.18 14.54
C PRO A 359 -50.70 -21.80 14.80
N ASP A 360 -51.43 -21.26 13.82
CA ASP A 360 -52.11 -19.94 13.93
C ASP A 360 -53.05 -19.84 15.16
N SER A 361 -53.54 -20.99 15.65
CA SER A 361 -54.38 -21.07 16.85
C SER A 361 -53.66 -20.68 18.14
N PHE A 362 -52.33 -20.62 18.15
CA PHE A 362 -51.51 -20.23 19.29
C PHE A 362 -50.14 -19.67 18.84
N PRO A 363 -49.91 -18.34 18.91
CA PRO A 363 -48.60 -17.77 18.66
C PRO A 363 -47.65 -18.06 19.84
N SER A 364 -46.50 -18.67 19.57
CA SER A 364 -45.47 -18.95 20.57
C SER A 364 -44.47 -17.78 20.71
N SER A 365 -43.97 -17.56 21.94
CA SER A 365 -42.84 -16.63 22.14
C SER A 365 -41.55 -17.21 21.54
N ASN A 366 -40.73 -16.34 20.97
CA ASN A 366 -39.40 -16.72 20.48
C ASN A 366 -38.38 -16.82 21.63
N PHE A 367 -38.69 -16.25 22.80
CA PHE A 367 -37.78 -16.30 23.94
C PHE A 367 -37.86 -17.65 24.64
N VAL A 368 -36.79 -18.43 24.53
CA VAL A 368 -36.64 -19.76 25.14
C VAL A 368 -35.71 -19.66 26.35
N ARG A 369 -36.33 -19.59 27.54
CA ARG A 369 -35.65 -19.40 28.82
C ARG A 369 -34.96 -20.66 29.34
N SER A 370 -35.55 -21.83 29.11
CA SER A 370 -35.02 -23.11 29.55
C SER A 370 -35.35 -24.22 28.57
N LEU A 371 -34.49 -25.24 28.54
CA LEU A 371 -34.58 -26.39 27.65
C LEU A 371 -34.40 -27.68 28.45
N ALA A 372 -35.08 -28.74 28.03
CA ALA A 372 -34.77 -30.10 28.47
C ALA A 372 -35.05 -31.13 27.36
N ALA A 373 -34.28 -32.20 27.34
CA ALA A 373 -34.48 -33.30 26.41
C ALA A 373 -35.81 -34.02 26.67
N GLY A 374 -36.59 -34.24 25.62
CA GLY A 374 -37.79 -35.07 25.62
C GLY A 374 -37.51 -36.52 25.22
N ARG A 375 -38.59 -37.28 24.96
CA ARG A 375 -38.51 -38.64 24.40
C ARG A 375 -38.44 -38.55 22.87
N ASP A 376 -37.84 -39.55 22.24
CA ASP A 376 -37.85 -39.72 20.78
C ASP A 376 -37.39 -38.48 20.00
N GLY A 377 -36.31 -37.81 20.46
CA GLY A 377 -35.76 -36.61 19.84
C GLY A 377 -36.57 -35.31 20.07
N GLN A 378 -37.68 -35.35 20.80
CA GLN A 378 -38.43 -34.14 21.18
C GLN A 378 -37.68 -33.31 22.21
N ILE A 379 -38.05 -32.04 22.34
CA ILE A 379 -37.48 -31.12 23.35
C ILE A 379 -38.58 -30.33 24.06
N TRP A 380 -38.39 -30.12 25.36
CA TRP A 380 -39.22 -29.27 26.19
C TRP A 380 -38.66 -27.85 26.20
N LEU A 381 -39.52 -26.87 25.95
CA LEU A 381 -39.18 -25.45 25.87
C LEU A 381 -39.93 -24.68 26.96
N GLY A 382 -39.20 -24.05 27.87
CA GLY A 382 -39.74 -23.01 28.75
C GLY A 382 -39.75 -21.68 28.01
N VAL A 383 -40.93 -21.21 27.61
CA VAL A 383 -41.15 -19.95 26.89
C VAL A 383 -41.82 -18.93 27.82
N ASP A 384 -41.85 -17.64 27.43
CA ASP A 384 -42.43 -16.58 28.29
C ASP A 384 -43.88 -16.84 28.72
N ASP A 385 -44.62 -17.56 27.90
CA ASP A 385 -46.04 -17.80 28.06
C ASP A 385 -46.37 -19.25 28.47
N GLY A 386 -45.40 -20.01 28.97
CA GLY A 386 -45.61 -21.34 29.54
C GLY A 386 -44.57 -22.37 29.12
N LEU A 387 -45.03 -23.62 28.99
CA LEU A 387 -44.20 -24.76 28.62
C LEU A 387 -44.71 -25.35 27.30
N VAL A 388 -43.78 -25.62 26.39
CA VAL A 388 -44.07 -26.20 25.07
C VAL A 388 -43.29 -27.50 24.88
N LEU A 389 -43.93 -28.52 24.31
CA LEU A 389 -43.26 -29.71 23.79
C LEU A 389 -43.11 -29.54 22.27
N PHE A 390 -41.88 -29.53 21.80
CA PHE A 390 -41.54 -29.31 20.41
C PHE A 390 -40.92 -30.57 19.79
N ASP A 391 -41.32 -30.88 18.57
CA ASP A 391 -40.73 -31.93 17.74
C ASP A 391 -39.86 -31.27 16.66
N PRO A 392 -38.53 -31.31 16.81
CA PRO A 392 -37.61 -30.71 15.86
C PRO A 392 -37.63 -31.39 14.48
N ALA A 393 -37.84 -32.71 14.43
CA ALA A 393 -37.84 -33.45 13.18
C ALA A 393 -39.05 -33.07 12.32
N GLN A 394 -40.22 -32.95 12.95
CA GLN A 394 -41.46 -32.57 12.26
C GLN A 394 -41.67 -31.05 12.17
N LYS A 395 -40.78 -30.25 12.78
CA LYS A 395 -40.90 -28.79 12.90
C LYS A 395 -42.29 -28.36 13.32
N ARG A 396 -42.79 -28.94 14.42
CA ARG A 396 -44.11 -28.58 14.95
C ARG A 396 -44.13 -28.58 16.47
N ILE A 397 -44.99 -27.72 16.98
CA ILE A 397 -45.38 -27.77 18.40
C ILE A 397 -46.33 -28.95 18.61
N VAL A 398 -45.95 -29.87 19.49
CA VAL A 398 -46.75 -31.07 19.82
C VAL A 398 -47.80 -30.72 20.87
N ARG A 399 -47.40 -30.00 21.92
CA ARG A 399 -48.28 -29.60 23.04
C ARG A 399 -47.84 -28.28 23.67
N ARG A 400 -48.80 -27.59 24.30
CA ARG A 400 -48.58 -26.40 25.11
C ARG A 400 -49.27 -26.55 26.47
N TYR A 401 -48.60 -26.08 27.51
CA TYR A 401 -49.11 -26.03 28.87
C TYR A 401 -48.97 -24.61 29.41
N THR A 402 -50.08 -24.06 29.91
CA THR A 402 -50.13 -22.74 30.54
C THR A 402 -50.70 -22.84 31.95
N ALA A 403 -50.42 -21.81 32.74
CA ALA A 403 -50.94 -21.68 34.08
C ALA A 403 -52.37 -21.17 34.05
N ASN A 404 -53.27 -21.92 34.68
CA ASN A 404 -54.67 -21.54 34.81
C ASN A 404 -55.14 -21.79 36.25
N PRO A 405 -55.23 -20.74 37.08
CA PRO A 405 -55.67 -20.88 38.48
C PRO A 405 -57.02 -21.59 38.65
N GLY A 406 -57.90 -21.55 37.64
CA GLY A 406 -59.21 -22.21 37.66
C GLY A 406 -59.19 -23.68 37.24
N GLN A 407 -58.06 -24.22 36.78
CA GLN A 407 -57.94 -25.58 36.26
C GLN A 407 -56.93 -26.39 37.06
N ALA A 408 -57.45 -27.34 37.86
CA ALA A 408 -56.61 -28.30 38.58
C ALA A 408 -55.77 -29.13 37.60
N GLY A 409 -54.48 -29.29 37.90
CA GLY A 409 -53.53 -29.98 37.04
C GLY A 409 -52.91 -29.11 35.94
N SER A 410 -53.19 -27.80 35.91
CA SER A 410 -52.45 -26.85 35.08
C SER A 410 -51.10 -26.50 35.70
N LEU A 411 -50.25 -25.83 34.94
CA LEU A 411 -48.96 -25.32 35.42
C LEU A 411 -49.20 -24.28 36.54
N ASN A 412 -48.40 -24.26 37.60
CA ASN A 412 -48.60 -23.28 38.68
C ASN A 412 -48.26 -21.82 38.29
N HIS A 413 -47.45 -21.61 37.25
CA HIS A 413 -47.04 -20.30 36.72
C HIS A 413 -46.43 -20.41 35.32
N ASN A 414 -46.58 -19.39 34.46
CA ASN A 414 -46.07 -19.42 33.08
C ASN A 414 -44.55 -19.23 32.96
N SER A 415 -43.92 -18.51 33.88
CA SER A 415 -42.46 -18.33 33.88
C SER A 415 -41.73 -19.61 34.32
N VAL A 416 -41.23 -20.37 33.34
CA VAL A 416 -40.49 -21.62 33.53
C VAL A 416 -38.98 -21.35 33.53
N TYR A 417 -38.34 -21.42 34.70
CA TYR A 417 -36.92 -21.09 34.88
C TYR A 417 -36.00 -22.29 34.67
N SER A 418 -36.45 -23.48 35.03
CA SER A 418 -35.63 -24.69 34.93
C SER A 418 -36.48 -25.93 34.63
N LEU A 419 -35.87 -26.85 33.89
CA LEU A 419 -36.49 -28.07 33.41
C LEU A 419 -35.55 -29.24 33.63
N TYR A 420 -36.09 -30.37 34.09
CA TYR A 420 -35.37 -31.64 34.12
C TYR A 420 -36.33 -32.77 33.80
N HIS A 421 -36.09 -33.43 32.68
CA HIS A 421 -36.80 -34.65 32.32
C HIS A 421 -35.99 -35.84 32.80
N GLN A 422 -36.48 -36.50 33.84
CA GLN A 422 -35.82 -37.68 34.39
C GLN A 422 -35.87 -38.82 33.36
N PRO A 423 -34.75 -39.54 33.10
CA PRO A 423 -34.76 -40.69 32.20
C PRO A 423 -35.85 -41.71 32.60
N ASP A 424 -36.72 -42.05 31.64
CA ASP A 424 -37.92 -42.89 31.79
C ASP A 424 -38.94 -42.44 32.87
N GLY A 425 -38.70 -41.28 33.48
CA GLY A 425 -39.42 -40.75 34.63
C GLY A 425 -40.24 -39.51 34.32
N PRO A 426 -40.67 -38.78 35.37
CA PRO A 426 -41.45 -37.56 35.22
C PRO A 426 -40.61 -36.40 34.67
N LEU A 427 -41.31 -35.42 34.09
CA LEU A 427 -40.76 -34.09 33.85
C LEU A 427 -40.94 -33.24 35.10
N TRP A 428 -39.87 -32.61 35.54
CA TRP A 428 -39.83 -31.63 36.62
C TRP A 428 -39.69 -30.22 36.04
N VAL A 429 -40.51 -29.29 36.54
CA VAL A 429 -40.61 -27.92 36.02
C VAL A 429 -40.55 -26.92 37.17
N GLY A 430 -39.47 -26.16 37.23
CA GLY A 430 -39.26 -25.08 38.21
C GLY A 430 -39.85 -23.76 37.71
N THR A 431 -40.69 -23.14 38.54
CA THR A 431 -41.31 -21.85 38.23
C THR A 431 -41.13 -20.86 39.39
N SER A 432 -41.66 -19.65 39.24
CA SER A 432 -41.70 -18.67 40.33
C SER A 432 -42.67 -19.03 41.47
N LYS A 433 -43.50 -20.07 41.33
CA LYS A 433 -44.52 -20.47 42.31
C LYS A 433 -44.39 -21.92 42.78
N GLY A 434 -43.22 -22.51 42.62
CA GLY A 434 -42.85 -23.83 43.13
C GLY A 434 -42.44 -24.79 42.02
N LEU A 435 -42.35 -26.06 42.39
CA LEU A 435 -41.98 -27.15 41.50
C LEU A 435 -43.24 -27.81 40.94
N ASN A 436 -43.26 -28.17 39.66
CA ASN A 436 -44.30 -29.01 39.08
C ASN A 436 -43.72 -30.34 38.62
N ARG A 437 -44.55 -31.38 38.71
CA ARG A 437 -44.23 -32.73 38.27
C ARG A 437 -45.26 -33.19 37.26
N LEU A 438 -44.82 -33.63 36.09
CA LEU A 438 -45.65 -34.27 35.07
C LEU A 438 -45.23 -35.74 34.96
N ALA A 439 -46.11 -36.65 35.39
CA ALA A 439 -45.86 -38.08 35.28
C ALA A 439 -45.82 -38.53 33.80
N PRO A 440 -45.06 -39.59 33.47
CA PRO A 440 -45.10 -40.20 32.14
C PRO A 440 -46.53 -40.50 31.68
N GLY A 441 -46.90 -40.05 30.48
CA GLY A 441 -48.24 -40.25 29.91
C GLY A 441 -49.36 -39.40 30.54
N SER A 442 -49.08 -38.63 31.59
CA SER A 442 -50.05 -37.68 32.16
C SER A 442 -50.09 -36.39 31.35
N GLU A 443 -51.26 -35.76 31.32
CA GLU A 443 -51.44 -34.39 30.81
C GLU A 443 -51.65 -33.37 31.93
N ARG A 444 -51.67 -33.83 33.20
CA ARG A 444 -51.91 -33.00 34.38
C ARG A 444 -50.67 -32.93 35.27
N PHE A 445 -50.33 -31.73 35.70
CA PHE A 445 -49.25 -31.45 36.63
C PHE A 445 -49.67 -31.68 38.09
N THR A 446 -48.73 -32.13 38.89
CA THR A 446 -48.79 -32.03 40.36
C THR A 446 -47.87 -30.89 40.80
N SER A 447 -48.44 -29.85 41.41
CA SER A 447 -47.67 -28.73 41.93
C SER A 447 -47.24 -28.99 43.38
N ILE A 448 -45.96 -28.75 43.65
CA ILE A 448 -45.30 -28.88 44.95
C ILE A 448 -44.87 -27.48 45.37
N ARG A 449 -45.31 -27.08 46.56
CA ARG A 449 -44.95 -25.80 47.17
C ARG A 449 -44.10 -26.03 48.41
N PHE A 450 -43.13 -25.16 48.60
CA PHE A 450 -42.24 -25.16 49.75
C PHE A 450 -42.78 -24.21 50.83
N GLU A 451 -42.33 -24.45 52.06
CA GLU A 451 -42.80 -23.73 53.26
C GLU A 451 -42.65 -22.22 53.14
N THR A 452 -41.53 -21.75 52.57
CA THR A 452 -41.29 -20.32 52.41
C THR A 452 -41.66 -19.84 51.00
N PRO A 453 -42.28 -18.65 50.85
CA PRO A 453 -42.53 -18.07 49.54
C PRO A 453 -41.28 -17.92 48.68
N ALA A 454 -40.12 -17.65 49.29
CA ALA A 454 -38.85 -17.51 48.58
C ALA A 454 -38.30 -18.85 48.06
N ASP A 455 -38.55 -19.97 48.76
CA ASP A 455 -38.21 -21.31 48.26
C ASP A 455 -39.11 -21.77 47.11
N ASN A 456 -40.28 -21.14 46.93
CA ASN A 456 -41.12 -21.39 45.76
C ASN A 456 -40.53 -20.80 44.47
N PHE A 457 -39.53 -19.92 44.55
CA PHE A 457 -38.81 -19.47 43.37
C PHE A 457 -37.73 -20.49 42.98
N VAL A 458 -38.10 -21.51 42.20
CA VAL A 458 -37.18 -22.59 41.78
C VAL A 458 -36.44 -22.14 40.52
N ASN A 459 -35.23 -21.62 40.70
CA ASN A 459 -34.44 -21.01 39.64
C ASN A 459 -33.68 -22.04 38.80
N THR A 460 -33.05 -23.02 39.46
CA THR A 460 -32.24 -24.05 38.81
C THR A 460 -32.49 -25.41 39.44
N MET A 461 -32.22 -26.48 38.69
CA MET A 461 -32.28 -27.84 39.20
C MET A 461 -31.25 -28.73 38.53
N ALA A 462 -30.77 -29.73 39.26
CA ALA A 462 -29.87 -30.75 38.73
C ALA A 462 -30.21 -32.13 39.31
N PRO A 463 -30.06 -33.20 38.52
CA PRO A 463 -30.15 -34.55 39.04
C PRO A 463 -29.09 -34.81 40.10
N GLY A 464 -29.47 -35.54 41.14
CA GLY A 464 -28.55 -36.07 42.14
C GLY A 464 -28.55 -37.60 42.20
N ARG A 465 -27.59 -38.17 42.92
CA ARG A 465 -27.52 -39.62 43.12
C ARG A 465 -28.69 -40.13 43.96
N GLY A 466 -29.20 -41.31 43.62
CA GLY A 466 -30.15 -42.03 44.46
C GLY A 466 -31.51 -41.34 44.61
N LYS A 467 -32.21 -41.11 43.48
CA LYS A 467 -33.55 -40.51 43.45
C LYS A 467 -33.64 -39.15 44.16
N VAL A 468 -32.56 -38.37 44.01
CA VAL A 468 -32.43 -37.01 44.52
C VAL A 468 -32.53 -36.03 43.36
N LEU A 469 -33.18 -34.90 43.63
CA LEU A 469 -33.19 -33.72 42.79
C LEU A 469 -32.66 -32.56 43.63
N TRP A 470 -31.59 -31.91 43.15
CA TRP A 470 -31.10 -30.68 43.75
C TRP A 470 -31.86 -29.49 43.18
N LEU A 471 -32.36 -28.63 44.05
CA LEU A 471 -33.12 -27.44 43.68
C LEU A 471 -32.39 -26.21 44.21
N GLY A 472 -32.02 -25.29 43.33
CA GLY A 472 -31.58 -23.96 43.70
C GLY A 472 -32.78 -23.01 43.73
N THR A 473 -33.05 -22.45 44.91
CA THR A 473 -34.17 -21.53 45.10
C THR A 473 -33.69 -20.10 45.39
N GLY A 474 -34.64 -19.17 45.47
CA GLY A 474 -34.37 -17.80 45.92
C GLY A 474 -34.00 -17.67 47.40
N ALA A 475 -33.98 -18.76 48.19
CA ALA A 475 -33.66 -18.70 49.61
C ALA A 475 -32.85 -19.88 50.16
N SER A 476 -32.71 -20.98 49.44
CA SER A 476 -31.92 -22.13 49.89
C SER A 476 -31.48 -23.03 48.73
N LEU A 477 -30.49 -23.88 49.00
CA LEU A 477 -30.27 -25.10 48.23
C LEU A 477 -31.07 -26.23 48.88
N ILE A 478 -31.90 -26.92 48.12
CA ILE A 478 -32.74 -28.02 48.62
C ILE A 478 -32.31 -29.34 48.00
N ARG A 479 -32.04 -30.34 48.85
CA ARG A 479 -31.96 -31.75 48.44
C ARG A 479 -33.36 -32.34 48.55
N TYR A 480 -33.99 -32.65 47.42
CA TYR A 480 -35.35 -33.17 47.34
C TYR A 480 -35.35 -34.65 46.94
N GLU A 481 -35.98 -35.52 47.74
CA GLU A 481 -36.13 -36.93 47.45
C GLU A 481 -37.38 -37.17 46.59
N THR A 482 -37.19 -37.63 45.36
CA THR A 482 -38.25 -37.67 44.35
C THR A 482 -39.36 -38.69 44.63
N ASP A 483 -39.09 -39.68 45.48
CA ASP A 483 -40.03 -40.75 45.84
C ASP A 483 -40.85 -40.42 47.10
N THR A 484 -40.18 -39.94 48.14
CA THR A 484 -40.77 -39.70 49.47
C THR A 484 -41.29 -38.27 49.62
N GLY A 485 -40.79 -37.34 48.81
CA GLY A 485 -40.97 -35.90 49.00
C GLY A 485 -40.15 -35.33 50.17
N GLY A 486 -39.28 -36.14 50.79
CA GLY A 486 -38.38 -35.70 51.85
C GLY A 486 -37.43 -34.61 51.35
N MET A 487 -37.16 -33.61 52.19
CA MET A 487 -36.29 -32.50 51.80
C MET A 487 -35.32 -32.09 52.90
N ARG A 488 -34.10 -31.69 52.52
CA ARG A 488 -33.11 -31.06 53.40
C ARG A 488 -32.68 -29.73 52.80
N ARG A 489 -32.72 -28.66 53.61
CA ARG A 489 -32.37 -27.29 53.21
C ARG A 489 -30.95 -26.96 53.67
N TYR A 490 -30.18 -26.30 52.80
CA TYR A 490 -28.88 -25.73 53.08
C TYR A 490 -28.94 -24.21 52.87
N VAL A 491 -28.56 -23.45 53.90
CA VAL A 491 -28.60 -21.99 53.93
C VAL A 491 -27.25 -21.45 54.42
N HIS A 492 -27.05 -20.14 54.25
CA HIS A 492 -25.91 -19.44 54.83
C HIS A 492 -26.11 -19.26 56.34
N ASP A 493 -25.04 -19.45 57.11
CA ASP A 493 -24.94 -19.15 58.54
C ASP A 493 -23.65 -18.36 58.80
N ASP A 494 -23.80 -17.11 59.28
CA ASP A 494 -22.67 -16.22 59.61
C ASP A 494 -21.70 -16.82 60.64
N ASN A 495 -22.16 -17.79 61.45
CA ASN A 495 -21.37 -18.43 62.49
C ASN A 495 -20.72 -19.75 62.06
N ASP A 496 -21.06 -20.28 60.88
CA ASP A 496 -20.47 -21.50 60.35
C ASP A 496 -19.77 -21.23 59.00
N PRO A 497 -18.42 -21.15 58.98
CA PRO A 497 -17.65 -20.95 57.75
C PRO A 497 -17.69 -22.17 56.80
N HIS A 498 -18.38 -23.25 57.18
CA HIS A 498 -18.66 -24.41 56.36
C HIS A 498 -20.12 -24.50 55.92
N SER A 499 -20.93 -23.49 56.21
CA SER A 499 -22.25 -23.33 55.62
C SER A 499 -22.14 -22.82 54.17
N ARG A 500 -23.27 -22.61 53.49
CA ARG A 500 -23.27 -21.98 52.16
C ARG A 500 -22.68 -20.56 52.24
N SER A 501 -21.98 -20.09 51.21
CA SER A 501 -21.55 -18.68 51.15
C SER A 501 -22.70 -17.69 51.08
N VAL A 502 -23.80 -18.13 50.47
CA VAL A 502 -25.06 -17.44 50.31
C VAL A 502 -26.16 -18.48 50.22
N SER A 503 -27.32 -18.17 50.78
CA SER A 503 -28.45 -19.12 50.81
C SER A 503 -29.03 -19.37 49.41
N GLU A 504 -29.04 -18.36 48.55
CA GLU A 504 -29.48 -18.45 47.16
C GLU A 504 -28.56 -19.39 46.33
N ALA A 505 -29.13 -20.08 45.34
CA ALA A 505 -28.37 -20.91 44.40
C ALA A 505 -28.85 -20.69 42.97
N SER A 506 -27.91 -20.43 42.06
CA SER A 506 -28.19 -20.09 40.66
C SER A 506 -27.67 -21.12 39.67
N ALA A 507 -26.67 -21.89 40.05
CA ALA A 507 -26.19 -23.07 39.33
C ALA A 507 -25.94 -24.20 40.33
N VAL A 508 -26.28 -25.43 39.97
CA VAL A 508 -26.06 -26.60 40.82
C VAL A 508 -25.67 -27.80 39.96
N LEU A 509 -24.76 -28.63 40.47
CA LEU A 509 -24.30 -29.86 39.83
C LEU A 509 -23.85 -30.85 40.90
N GLU A 510 -24.31 -32.10 40.83
CA GLU A 510 -23.68 -33.21 41.57
C GLU A 510 -22.81 -34.01 40.59
N ASP A 511 -21.53 -34.16 40.90
CA ASP A 511 -20.58 -34.79 39.97
C ASP A 511 -20.49 -36.33 40.11
N SER A 512 -19.74 -36.94 39.18
CA SER A 512 -19.42 -38.36 39.15
C SER A 512 -18.57 -38.86 40.34
N GLN A 513 -18.17 -37.98 41.27
CA GLN A 513 -17.55 -38.32 42.55
C GLN A 513 -18.51 -38.13 43.74
N GLY A 514 -19.70 -37.58 43.53
CA GLY A 514 -20.70 -37.30 44.58
C GLY A 514 -20.45 -35.98 45.31
N ARG A 515 -19.64 -35.08 44.73
CA ARG A 515 -19.46 -33.72 45.24
C ARG A 515 -20.55 -32.84 44.63
N VAL A 516 -21.11 -31.96 45.46
CA VAL A 516 -22.16 -31.03 45.06
C VAL A 516 -21.55 -29.65 44.91
N TRP A 517 -21.57 -29.15 43.68
CA TRP A 517 -21.08 -27.85 43.27
C TRP A 517 -22.24 -26.87 43.16
N VAL A 518 -22.06 -25.68 43.71
CA VAL A 518 -23.13 -24.68 43.79
C VAL A 518 -22.55 -23.30 43.50
N GLY A 519 -23.12 -22.64 42.50
CA GLY A 519 -22.70 -21.31 42.05
C GLY A 519 -23.73 -20.23 42.37
N ASP A 520 -23.23 -19.03 42.65
CA ASP A 520 -24.04 -17.83 42.82
C ASP A 520 -23.76 -16.78 41.74
N PHE A 521 -24.81 -16.37 41.03
CA PHE A 521 -24.78 -15.37 39.98
C PHE A 521 -25.14 -13.97 40.50
N PHE A 522 -26.12 -13.88 41.42
CA PHE A 522 -26.77 -12.62 41.76
C PHE A 522 -25.91 -11.78 42.70
N ARG A 523 -25.44 -12.37 43.80
CA ARG A 523 -24.56 -11.65 44.75
C ARG A 523 -23.10 -11.70 44.33
N GLY A 524 -22.72 -12.72 43.56
CA GLY A 524 -21.34 -12.91 43.12
C GLY A 524 -20.46 -13.32 44.29
N THR A 525 -20.90 -14.32 45.05
CA THR A 525 -20.14 -14.88 46.16
C THR A 525 -19.29 -16.07 45.74
N GLY A 526 -19.16 -16.42 44.47
CA GLY A 526 -18.25 -17.46 43.99
C GLY A 526 -18.86 -18.85 43.89
N LEU A 527 -17.98 -19.84 43.91
CA LEU A 527 -18.31 -21.26 43.76
C LEU A 527 -18.11 -21.98 45.09
N ASP A 528 -19.07 -22.79 45.47
CA ASP A 528 -18.97 -23.63 46.65
C ASP A 528 -19.05 -25.11 46.28
N MET A 529 -18.38 -25.95 47.05
CA MET A 529 -18.34 -27.40 46.86
C MET A 529 -18.57 -28.11 48.19
N MET A 530 -19.48 -29.07 48.21
CA MET A 530 -19.73 -29.96 49.35
C MET A 530 -19.33 -31.39 49.00
N ASN A 531 -18.57 -32.05 49.87
CA ASN A 531 -18.27 -33.47 49.73
C ASN A 531 -19.46 -34.29 50.28
N GLY A 532 -20.01 -35.19 49.47
CA GLY A 532 -21.28 -35.88 49.76
C GLY A 532 -21.24 -36.77 51.01
N SER A 533 -21.56 -36.18 52.18
CA SER A 533 -22.24 -36.81 53.35
C SER A 533 -22.22 -35.93 54.60
N ASP A 534 -21.26 -35.02 54.77
CA ASP A 534 -21.07 -34.24 56.01
C ASP A 534 -21.84 -32.90 56.04
N GLY A 535 -22.32 -32.42 54.88
CA GLY A 535 -23.06 -31.17 54.79
C GLY A 535 -22.20 -29.90 54.79
N ARG A 536 -20.87 -30.03 54.74
CA ARG A 536 -19.93 -28.90 54.85
C ARG A 536 -19.46 -28.42 53.48
N PHE A 537 -19.49 -27.12 53.29
CA PHE A 537 -19.07 -26.44 52.06
C PHE A 537 -17.64 -25.92 52.17
N ARG A 538 -16.97 -25.94 51.03
CA ARG A 538 -15.71 -25.26 50.76
C ARG A 538 -15.94 -24.18 49.71
N HIS A 539 -15.31 -23.03 49.91
CA HIS A 539 -15.52 -21.83 49.11
C HIS A 539 -14.34 -21.56 48.17
N PHE A 540 -14.64 -21.26 46.91
CA PHE A 540 -13.70 -20.81 45.90
C PHE A 540 -14.09 -19.41 45.42
N ARG A 541 -13.10 -18.52 45.38
CA ARG A 541 -13.27 -17.10 45.02
C ARG A 541 -12.32 -16.70 43.90
N HIS A 542 -12.69 -15.66 43.17
CA HIS A 542 -11.81 -15.02 42.21
C HIS A 542 -10.72 -14.24 42.93
N ASP A 543 -9.47 -14.47 42.53
CA ASP A 543 -8.32 -13.71 42.99
C ASP A 543 -7.44 -13.35 41.78
N PRO A 544 -7.39 -12.07 41.35
CA PRO A 544 -6.53 -11.62 40.25
C PRO A 544 -5.04 -11.94 40.44
N GLY A 545 -4.58 -12.09 41.68
CA GLY A 545 -3.21 -12.48 42.03
C GLY A 545 -2.94 -13.97 41.94
N GLN A 546 -3.98 -14.82 41.81
CA GLN A 546 -3.87 -16.27 41.70
C GLN A 546 -4.46 -16.75 40.37
N PRO A 547 -3.64 -16.96 39.32
CA PRO A 547 -4.12 -17.41 38.00
C PRO A 547 -4.87 -18.75 37.99
N ARG A 548 -4.81 -19.50 39.10
CA ARG A 548 -5.51 -20.76 39.31
C ARG A 548 -6.81 -20.64 40.12
N SER A 549 -7.26 -19.43 40.42
CA SER A 549 -8.59 -19.18 40.94
C SER A 549 -9.64 -19.25 39.81
N ILE A 550 -10.92 -19.23 40.15
CA ILE A 550 -11.98 -18.97 39.17
C ILE A 550 -11.83 -17.57 38.54
N SER A 551 -12.31 -17.38 37.31
CA SER A 551 -12.18 -16.10 36.56
C SER A 551 -13.15 -15.00 36.99
N SER A 552 -14.22 -15.32 37.72
CA SER A 552 -15.16 -14.37 38.31
C SER A 552 -16.00 -15.06 39.39
N ASP A 553 -16.39 -14.31 40.42
CA ASP A 553 -17.26 -14.81 41.49
C ASP A 553 -18.74 -14.96 41.08
N LYS A 554 -19.12 -14.50 39.89
CA LYS A 554 -20.48 -14.68 39.37
C LYS A 554 -20.54 -15.92 38.49
N ILE A 555 -21.04 -17.01 39.06
CA ILE A 555 -21.12 -18.31 38.40
C ILE A 555 -22.43 -18.41 37.61
N THR A 556 -22.35 -18.70 36.32
CA THR A 556 -23.52 -18.72 35.44
C THR A 556 -24.04 -20.14 35.19
N CYS A 557 -23.14 -21.10 35.02
CA CYS A 557 -23.46 -22.50 34.76
C CYS A 557 -22.33 -23.43 35.21
N LEU A 558 -22.70 -24.69 35.46
CA LEU A 558 -21.79 -25.77 35.87
C LEU A 558 -22.03 -26.98 34.99
N TYR A 559 -20.96 -27.65 34.56
CA TYR A 559 -21.05 -28.81 33.69
C TYR A 559 -19.96 -29.83 34.02
N GLU A 560 -20.28 -31.11 33.97
CA GLU A 560 -19.31 -32.20 34.05
C GLU A 560 -19.20 -32.86 32.67
N ASP A 561 -17.98 -32.93 32.12
CA ASP A 561 -17.75 -33.61 30.85
C ASP A 561 -17.68 -35.14 31.00
N MET A 562 -17.67 -35.86 29.87
CA MET A 562 -17.61 -37.33 29.86
C MET A 562 -16.34 -37.92 30.51
N TYR A 563 -15.33 -37.09 30.79
CA TYR A 563 -14.08 -37.48 31.45
C TYR A 563 -14.10 -37.17 32.95
N GLY A 564 -15.23 -36.68 33.49
CA GLY A 564 -15.37 -36.29 34.90
C GLY A 564 -14.74 -34.95 35.25
N THR A 565 -14.39 -34.14 34.25
CA THR A 565 -13.84 -32.79 34.48
C THR A 565 -14.98 -31.81 34.69
N ILE A 566 -14.87 -31.00 35.74
CA ILE A 566 -15.82 -29.92 36.03
C ILE A 566 -15.43 -28.67 35.24
N TRP A 567 -16.41 -28.13 34.52
CA TRP A 567 -16.33 -26.89 33.77
C TRP A 567 -17.26 -25.86 34.39
N ILE A 568 -16.77 -24.64 34.52
CA ILE A 568 -17.46 -23.56 35.23
C ILE A 568 -17.54 -22.35 34.29
N GLY A 569 -18.77 -21.99 33.93
CA GLY A 569 -19.07 -20.74 33.25
C GLY A 569 -19.18 -19.59 34.25
N THR A 570 -18.60 -18.45 33.91
CA THR A 570 -18.68 -17.23 34.72
C THR A 570 -19.01 -16.02 33.85
N THR A 571 -19.22 -14.86 34.47
CA THR A 571 -19.38 -13.59 33.74
C THR A 571 -18.12 -13.10 33.02
N HIS A 572 -16.94 -13.67 33.31
CA HIS A 572 -15.65 -13.27 32.74
C HIS A 572 -14.88 -14.46 32.17
N GLY A 573 -15.57 -15.46 31.62
CA GLY A 573 -14.94 -16.53 30.87
C GLY A 573 -15.21 -17.93 31.43
N LEU A 574 -14.61 -18.91 30.73
CA LEU A 574 -14.73 -20.33 31.03
C LEU A 574 -13.58 -20.78 31.93
N ASN A 575 -13.89 -21.70 32.86
CA ASN A 575 -12.90 -22.30 33.74
C ASN A 575 -12.96 -23.82 33.64
N ARG A 576 -11.80 -24.46 33.68
CA ARG A 576 -11.66 -25.92 33.79
C ARG A 576 -11.07 -26.26 35.15
N MET A 577 -11.75 -27.11 35.91
CA MET A 577 -11.22 -27.67 37.14
C MET A 577 -10.01 -28.54 36.83
N VAL A 578 -8.91 -28.29 37.54
CA VAL A 578 -7.70 -29.11 37.55
C VAL A 578 -7.44 -29.59 38.98
N PRO A 579 -6.96 -30.82 39.20
CA PRO A 579 -6.59 -31.27 40.53
C PRO A 579 -5.41 -30.44 41.05
N GLY A 580 -5.55 -29.80 42.20
CA GLY A 580 -4.45 -29.13 42.90
C GLY A 580 -3.48 -30.12 43.53
N SER A 581 -2.28 -29.64 43.85
CA SER A 581 -1.19 -30.47 44.38
C SER A 581 -1.48 -31.10 45.75
N ASP A 582 -2.39 -30.50 46.51
CA ASP A 582 -2.87 -30.91 47.83
C ASP A 582 -4.24 -31.62 47.77
N GLY A 583 -4.72 -31.94 46.56
CA GLY A 583 -6.03 -32.53 46.32
C GLY A 583 -7.18 -31.52 46.34
N VAL A 584 -6.92 -30.23 46.52
CA VAL A 584 -7.92 -29.16 46.45
C VAL A 584 -8.14 -28.77 44.98
N PRO A 585 -9.39 -28.61 44.52
CA PRO A 585 -9.66 -28.14 43.17
C PRO A 585 -9.03 -26.76 42.90
N GLU A 586 -8.32 -26.66 41.78
CA GLU A 586 -7.81 -25.41 41.19
C GLU A 586 -8.48 -25.20 39.81
N PHE A 587 -8.35 -24.02 39.21
CA PHE A 587 -9.08 -23.66 37.99
C PHE A 587 -8.18 -23.04 36.94
N ARG A 588 -8.13 -23.66 35.76
CA ARG A 588 -7.53 -23.04 34.58
C ARG A 588 -8.55 -22.12 33.90
N GLN A 589 -8.21 -20.85 33.77
CA GLN A 589 -9.04 -19.83 33.14
C GLN A 589 -8.81 -19.75 31.62
N TYR A 590 -9.87 -19.55 30.85
CA TYR A 590 -9.85 -19.31 29.40
C TYR A 590 -10.35 -17.89 29.10
N THR A 591 -9.50 -16.91 29.40
CA THR A 591 -9.79 -15.46 29.30
C THR A 591 -8.95 -14.75 28.23
N GLY A 592 -8.08 -15.47 27.52
CA GLY A 592 -7.13 -14.91 26.56
C GLY A 592 -7.66 -14.75 25.12
N PRO A 593 -6.88 -14.12 24.23
CA PRO A 593 -7.20 -14.06 22.80
C PRO A 593 -7.17 -15.45 22.17
N GLY A 594 -8.23 -15.83 21.45
CA GLY A 594 -8.37 -17.16 20.83
C GLY A 594 -9.15 -18.17 21.68
N ASP A 595 -9.36 -17.86 22.96
CA ASP A 595 -10.34 -18.52 23.84
C ASP A 595 -11.68 -17.73 23.77
N PRO A 596 -12.75 -18.11 24.50
CA PRO A 596 -13.96 -17.30 24.58
C PRO A 596 -13.71 -15.86 25.07
N GLY A 597 -12.58 -15.64 25.77
CA GLY A 597 -12.17 -14.34 26.29
C GLY A 597 -12.89 -13.99 27.60
N PRO A 598 -12.72 -12.77 28.12
CA PRO A 598 -13.38 -12.31 29.34
C PRO A 598 -14.86 -11.97 29.03
N ILE A 599 -15.65 -12.99 28.76
CA ILE A 599 -17.04 -12.88 28.33
C ILE A 599 -17.97 -13.73 29.21
N LEU A 600 -19.23 -13.32 29.29
CA LEU A 600 -20.26 -14.10 29.96
C LEU A 600 -20.52 -15.41 29.22
N ILE A 601 -20.33 -16.52 29.94
CA ILE A 601 -20.68 -17.88 29.49
C ILE A 601 -22.14 -18.15 29.88
N GLU A 602 -22.99 -18.47 28.91
CA GLU A 602 -24.42 -18.66 29.14
C GLU A 602 -24.74 -20.11 29.53
N SER A 603 -24.17 -21.09 28.81
CA SER A 603 -24.32 -22.52 29.06
C SER A 603 -23.18 -23.34 28.44
N ILE A 604 -23.05 -24.59 28.88
CA ILE A 604 -22.03 -25.54 28.42
C ILE A 604 -22.72 -26.89 28.17
N GLU A 605 -22.45 -27.50 27.02
CA GLU A 605 -22.88 -28.86 26.68
C GLU A 605 -21.76 -29.63 26.01
N SER A 606 -21.78 -30.97 26.06
CA SER A 606 -20.89 -31.81 25.28
C SER A 606 -21.65 -32.64 24.26
N ASP A 607 -21.07 -32.77 23.07
CA ASP A 607 -21.52 -33.78 22.12
C ASP A 607 -21.11 -35.20 22.56
N THR A 608 -21.50 -36.20 21.78
CA THR A 608 -21.20 -37.62 22.03
C THR A 608 -19.72 -37.97 21.80
N ALA A 609 -18.96 -37.10 21.14
CA ALA A 609 -17.51 -37.25 20.93
C ALA A 609 -16.68 -36.57 22.05
N GLY A 610 -17.34 -35.91 23.01
CA GLY A 610 -16.68 -35.21 24.12
C GLY A 610 -16.15 -33.83 23.74
N ILE A 611 -16.59 -33.25 22.62
CA ILE A 611 -16.34 -31.84 22.29
C ILE A 611 -17.31 -30.97 23.07
N LEU A 612 -16.80 -29.88 23.65
CA LEU A 612 -17.60 -28.94 24.40
C LEU A 612 -18.12 -27.83 23.49
N TRP A 613 -19.36 -27.45 23.71
CA TRP A 613 -20.05 -26.36 23.06
C TRP A 613 -20.46 -25.35 24.13
N VAL A 614 -19.89 -24.17 24.05
CA VAL A 614 -19.93 -23.13 25.08
C VAL A 614 -20.66 -21.93 24.51
N SER A 615 -21.87 -21.66 24.99
CA SER A 615 -22.65 -20.51 24.56
C SER A 615 -22.23 -19.26 25.32
N THR A 616 -22.26 -18.13 24.63
CA THR A 616 -21.86 -16.81 25.14
C THR A 616 -22.81 -15.75 24.60
N VAL A 617 -22.76 -14.54 25.16
CA VAL A 617 -23.52 -13.38 24.62
C VAL A 617 -23.13 -13.00 23.18
N ARG A 618 -21.99 -13.49 22.66
CA ARG A 618 -21.53 -13.24 21.27
C ARG A 618 -21.81 -14.41 20.31
N GLY A 619 -22.40 -15.50 20.80
CA GLY A 619 -22.64 -16.71 20.02
C GLY A 619 -22.03 -17.95 20.67
N LEU A 620 -21.69 -18.96 19.87
CA LEU A 620 -21.34 -20.30 20.33
C LEU A 620 -19.86 -20.60 20.07
N SER A 621 -19.17 -21.24 21.02
CA SER A 621 -17.77 -21.64 20.89
C SER A 621 -17.63 -23.15 21.02
N ARG A 622 -17.02 -23.79 20.03
CA ARG A 622 -16.68 -25.21 20.03
C ARG A 622 -15.27 -25.39 20.56
N LEU A 623 -15.08 -26.20 21.60
CA LEU A 623 -13.82 -26.50 22.25
C LEU A 623 -13.53 -27.99 22.17
N ALA A 624 -12.40 -28.36 21.54
CA ALA A 624 -11.86 -29.71 21.65
C ALA A 624 -11.00 -29.82 22.92
N PRO A 625 -11.43 -30.52 24.00
CA PRO A 625 -10.73 -30.48 25.29
C PRO A 625 -9.33 -31.08 25.25
N SER A 626 -9.07 -31.96 24.29
CA SER A 626 -7.78 -32.63 24.08
C SER A 626 -6.70 -31.69 23.51
N THR A 627 -7.08 -30.78 22.61
CA THR A 627 -6.14 -29.83 21.98
C THR A 627 -6.20 -28.44 22.59
N GLY A 628 -7.30 -28.10 23.27
CA GLY A 628 -7.57 -26.74 23.75
C GLY A 628 -7.95 -25.76 22.63
N HIS A 629 -8.21 -26.24 21.41
CA HIS A 629 -8.54 -25.39 20.27
C HIS A 629 -10.01 -24.95 20.32
N PHE A 630 -10.25 -23.64 20.19
CA PHE A 630 -11.57 -23.05 20.08
C PHE A 630 -11.92 -22.67 18.64
N THR A 631 -13.18 -22.89 18.27
CA THR A 631 -13.77 -22.35 17.04
C THR A 631 -15.04 -21.58 17.42
N HIS A 632 -15.09 -20.29 17.08
CA HIS A 632 -16.22 -19.44 17.43
C HIS A 632 -17.21 -19.30 16.28
N TYR A 633 -18.49 -19.26 16.62
CA TYR A 633 -19.64 -19.09 15.73
C TYR A 633 -20.49 -17.92 16.23
N SER A 634 -20.97 -17.08 15.34
CA SER A 634 -21.89 -15.96 15.64
C SER A 634 -23.21 -16.08 14.86
N ALA A 635 -24.16 -15.15 15.04
CA ALA A 635 -25.38 -15.14 14.24
C ALA A 635 -25.13 -15.10 12.73
N ASP A 636 -24.03 -14.49 12.28
CA ASP A 636 -23.58 -14.51 10.87
C ASP A 636 -23.24 -15.93 10.37
N ASP A 637 -23.02 -16.87 11.29
CA ASP A 637 -22.73 -18.26 10.99
C ASP A 637 -24.00 -19.14 10.92
N GLY A 638 -25.20 -18.56 11.11
CA GLY A 638 -26.48 -19.28 11.07
C GLY A 638 -27.14 -19.52 12.43
N LEU A 639 -26.62 -18.90 13.50
CA LEU A 639 -27.12 -19.01 14.87
C LEU A 639 -28.26 -18.01 15.14
N THR A 640 -29.05 -18.26 16.20
CA THR A 640 -29.93 -17.24 16.80
C THR A 640 -29.13 -16.24 17.61
N ASP A 641 -29.63 -15.01 17.70
CA ASP A 641 -29.07 -13.97 18.57
C ASP A 641 -29.57 -14.13 20.00
N GLY A 642 -28.75 -13.68 20.96
CA GLY A 642 -29.11 -13.60 22.37
C GLY A 642 -29.34 -14.96 23.04
N LEU A 643 -28.38 -15.89 22.90
CA LEU A 643 -28.38 -17.14 23.67
C LEU A 643 -28.52 -16.82 25.18
N TYR A 644 -29.30 -17.63 25.90
CA TYR A 644 -29.74 -17.32 27.25
C TYR A 644 -29.14 -18.27 28.30
N GLN A 645 -28.90 -17.72 29.49
CA GLN A 645 -28.26 -18.41 30.60
C GLN A 645 -28.97 -19.72 30.96
N GLY A 646 -28.22 -20.82 31.01
CA GLY A 646 -28.72 -22.15 31.38
C GLY A 646 -29.71 -22.76 30.37
N SER A 647 -29.94 -22.11 29.23
CA SER A 647 -30.87 -22.58 28.20
C SER A 647 -30.15 -23.48 27.20
N SER A 648 -29.84 -24.71 27.61
CA SER A 648 -29.31 -25.74 26.73
C SER A 648 -29.83 -27.13 27.06
N ALA A 649 -29.82 -28.01 26.05
CA ALA A 649 -30.08 -29.43 26.25
C ALA A 649 -29.44 -30.27 25.14
N ARG A 650 -28.93 -31.45 25.50
CA ARG A 650 -28.62 -32.52 24.55
C ARG A 650 -29.80 -33.47 24.41
N ALA A 651 -30.35 -33.57 23.20
CA ALA A 651 -31.44 -34.50 22.89
C ALA A 651 -30.94 -35.96 22.87
N SER A 652 -31.89 -36.89 22.89
CA SER A 652 -31.62 -38.34 22.88
C SER A 652 -30.96 -38.84 21.60
N ASP A 653 -31.10 -38.10 20.49
CA ASP A 653 -30.44 -38.38 19.21
C ASP A 653 -29.02 -37.79 19.12
N GLY A 654 -28.52 -37.14 20.17
CA GLY A 654 -27.18 -36.57 20.25
C GLY A 654 -27.06 -35.12 19.78
N LYS A 655 -28.12 -34.53 19.23
CA LYS A 655 -28.15 -33.12 18.84
C LYS A 655 -28.17 -32.21 20.05
N LEU A 656 -27.57 -31.04 19.92
CA LEU A 656 -27.54 -30.04 20.99
C LEU A 656 -28.48 -28.89 20.64
N TYR A 657 -29.17 -28.35 21.63
CA TYR A 657 -30.07 -27.22 21.47
C TYR A 657 -29.69 -26.14 22.47
N PHE A 658 -29.63 -24.90 22.00
CA PHE A 658 -29.34 -23.70 22.79
C PHE A 658 -30.46 -22.70 22.58
N GLY A 659 -31.14 -22.31 23.66
CA GLY A 659 -32.23 -21.35 23.61
C GLY A 659 -31.74 -19.93 23.78
N GLY A 660 -32.46 -18.98 23.21
CA GLY A 660 -32.15 -17.56 23.28
C GLY A 660 -33.39 -16.68 23.22
N THR A 661 -33.17 -15.37 23.16
CA THR A 661 -34.24 -14.36 23.07
C THR A 661 -34.96 -14.36 21.73
N THR A 662 -34.33 -14.89 20.68
CA THR A 662 -34.86 -14.88 19.31
C THR A 662 -35.23 -16.27 18.76
N GLY A 663 -35.01 -17.34 19.53
CA GLY A 663 -35.37 -18.70 19.14
C GLY A 663 -34.44 -19.75 19.72
N ILE A 664 -34.20 -20.82 18.95
CA ILE A 664 -33.35 -21.95 19.30
C ILE A 664 -32.27 -22.10 18.24
N THR A 665 -31.04 -22.32 18.68
CA THR A 665 -29.95 -22.83 17.87
C THR A 665 -29.82 -24.34 18.11
N ALA A 666 -30.01 -25.15 17.08
CA ALA A 666 -29.66 -26.56 17.07
C ALA A 666 -28.24 -26.77 16.49
N VAL A 667 -27.51 -27.71 17.06
CA VAL A 667 -26.20 -28.15 16.62
C VAL A 667 -26.28 -29.64 16.32
N TYR A 668 -25.75 -30.03 15.17
CA TYR A 668 -25.67 -31.40 14.66
C TYR A 668 -24.19 -31.82 14.64
N PRO A 669 -23.66 -32.37 15.76
CA PRO A 669 -22.23 -32.63 15.90
C PRO A 669 -21.67 -33.67 14.92
N GLU A 670 -22.54 -34.53 14.40
CA GLU A 670 -22.22 -35.56 13.40
C GLU A 670 -21.94 -34.98 12.00
N LEU A 671 -22.41 -33.76 11.72
CA LEU A 671 -22.18 -33.11 10.44
C LEU A 671 -20.84 -32.36 10.47
N PRO A 672 -19.98 -32.55 9.45
CA PRO A 672 -18.70 -31.85 9.40
C PRO A 672 -18.94 -30.34 9.22
N LEU A 673 -18.52 -29.55 10.20
CA LEU A 673 -18.41 -28.10 10.06
C LEU A 673 -17.33 -27.83 8.99
N ARG A 674 -17.71 -27.18 7.88
CA ARG A 674 -16.84 -27.08 6.68
C ARG A 674 -15.53 -26.39 7.02
N THR A 675 -14.44 -26.89 6.45
CA THR A 675 -13.13 -26.26 6.57
C THR A 675 -13.19 -24.89 5.86
N PRO A 676 -12.81 -23.80 6.53
CA PRO A 676 -12.83 -22.48 5.91
C PRO A 676 -11.92 -22.46 4.67
N THR A 677 -12.42 -21.87 3.58
CA THR A 677 -11.66 -21.80 2.32
C THR A 677 -10.58 -20.73 2.38
N VAL A 678 -9.49 -20.94 1.64
CA VAL A 678 -8.39 -19.97 1.53
C VAL A 678 -8.93 -18.71 0.82
N PRO A 679 -8.81 -17.51 1.43
CA PRO A 679 -9.26 -16.27 0.80
C PRO A 679 -8.34 -15.85 -0.35
N GLN A 680 -8.84 -14.97 -1.22
CA GLN A 680 -8.04 -14.35 -2.27
C GLN A 680 -7.82 -12.86 -1.97
N ALA A 681 -6.56 -12.45 -1.85
CA ALA A 681 -6.18 -11.04 -1.75
C ALA A 681 -6.17 -10.39 -3.14
N ALA A 682 -6.66 -9.15 -3.23
CA ALA A 682 -6.66 -8.39 -4.47
C ALA A 682 -6.37 -6.92 -4.22
N ILE A 683 -5.76 -6.25 -5.21
CA ILE A 683 -5.66 -4.79 -5.25
C ILE A 683 -6.93 -4.27 -5.91
N SER A 684 -7.72 -3.49 -5.18
CA SER A 684 -9.02 -2.98 -5.66
C SER A 684 -8.88 -1.64 -6.37
N ASP A 685 -7.90 -0.81 -5.97
CA ASP A 685 -7.59 0.45 -6.62
C ASP A 685 -6.13 0.85 -6.40
N ILE A 686 -5.57 1.62 -7.34
CA ILE A 686 -4.25 2.25 -7.20
C ILE A 686 -4.46 3.74 -7.45
N ARG A 687 -3.98 4.58 -6.53
CA ARG A 687 -4.06 6.04 -6.66
C ARG A 687 -2.70 6.68 -6.65
N ILE A 688 -2.51 7.62 -7.58
CA ILE A 688 -1.31 8.45 -7.70
C ILE A 688 -1.79 9.91 -7.62
N TYR A 689 -1.27 10.70 -6.67
CA TYR A 689 -1.78 12.05 -6.36
C TYR A 689 -3.31 12.08 -6.08
N ASP A 690 -3.80 11.08 -5.35
CA ASP A 690 -5.23 10.84 -5.09
C ASP A 690 -6.11 10.61 -6.35
N LYS A 691 -5.50 10.44 -7.53
CA LYS A 691 -6.21 10.07 -8.75
C LYS A 691 -6.17 8.56 -8.95
N SER A 692 -7.34 7.93 -8.98
CA SER A 692 -7.51 6.51 -9.26
C SER A 692 -7.09 6.17 -10.69
N LEU A 693 -6.26 5.14 -10.84
CA LEU A 693 -5.90 4.55 -12.11
C LEU A 693 -7.05 3.73 -12.74
N SER A 694 -8.10 3.44 -11.96
CA SER A 694 -9.28 2.72 -12.45
C SER A 694 -10.14 3.55 -13.40
N ASN A 695 -10.01 4.89 -13.42
CA ASN A 695 -10.84 5.77 -14.25
C ASN A 695 -10.39 5.86 -15.73
N GLY A 696 -9.53 4.96 -16.20
CA GLY A 696 -9.05 4.90 -17.58
C GLY A 696 -8.04 5.99 -17.98
N MET A 697 -7.98 7.12 -17.26
CA MET A 697 -6.96 8.16 -17.44
C MET A 697 -5.72 7.88 -16.60
N ARG A 698 -4.63 7.46 -17.25
CA ARG A 698 -3.33 7.27 -16.59
C ARG A 698 -2.56 8.60 -16.56
N PRO A 699 -2.03 9.04 -15.40
CA PRO A 699 -1.13 10.19 -15.34
C PRO A 699 0.07 9.99 -16.26
N LYS A 700 0.65 11.10 -16.75
CA LYS A 700 1.82 11.08 -17.61
C LYS A 700 2.98 10.36 -16.90
N ASP A 701 3.71 9.52 -17.65
CA ASP A 701 4.88 8.76 -17.19
C ASP A 701 4.58 7.67 -16.13
N VAL A 702 3.30 7.35 -15.87
CA VAL A 702 2.88 6.18 -15.07
C VAL A 702 2.56 5.02 -15.99
N ILE A 703 3.24 3.88 -15.79
CA ILE A 703 3.03 2.65 -16.55
C ILE A 703 2.50 1.58 -15.60
N LEU A 704 1.32 1.06 -15.90
CA LEU A 704 0.73 -0.08 -15.22
C LEU A 704 0.66 -1.26 -16.21
N GLU A 705 1.34 -2.36 -15.88
CA GLU A 705 1.26 -3.60 -16.63
C GLU A 705 0.08 -4.45 -16.13
N GLY A 706 -0.88 -4.73 -17.00
CA GLY A 706 -2.14 -5.38 -16.64
C GLY A 706 -3.22 -4.40 -16.16
N ALA A 707 -4.31 -4.97 -15.63
CA ALA A 707 -5.44 -4.23 -15.10
C ALA A 707 -5.22 -3.83 -13.63
N VAL A 708 -5.89 -2.77 -13.16
CA VAL A 708 -5.81 -2.36 -11.73
C VAL A 708 -6.25 -3.50 -10.79
N MET A 709 -7.21 -4.32 -11.22
CA MET A 709 -7.73 -5.46 -10.47
C MET A 709 -6.81 -6.71 -10.48
N ALA A 710 -5.77 -6.69 -11.31
CA ALA A 710 -4.78 -7.77 -11.42
C ALA A 710 -3.44 -7.20 -11.94
N PRO A 711 -2.80 -6.30 -11.16
CA PRO A 711 -1.62 -5.58 -11.63
C PRO A 711 -0.39 -6.50 -11.59
N ARG A 712 0.44 -6.45 -12.63
CA ARG A 712 1.68 -7.23 -12.73
C ARG A 712 2.93 -6.43 -12.37
N ALA A 713 2.94 -5.15 -12.71
CA ALA A 713 4.01 -4.23 -12.35
C ALA A 713 3.50 -2.78 -12.42
N LEU A 714 4.03 -1.92 -11.55
CA LEU A 714 3.74 -0.49 -11.53
C LEU A 714 5.03 0.31 -11.64
N THR A 715 5.12 1.19 -12.63
CA THR A 715 6.21 2.16 -12.77
C THR A 715 5.67 3.56 -12.59
N ILE A 716 6.26 4.32 -11.65
CA ILE A 716 5.87 5.70 -11.34
C ILE A 716 7.09 6.64 -11.43
N PRO A 717 6.88 7.93 -11.75
CA PRO A 717 7.96 8.90 -11.72
C PRO A 717 8.36 9.26 -10.28
N TRP A 718 9.62 9.63 -10.03
CA TRP A 718 10.06 10.16 -8.72
C TRP A 718 9.22 11.35 -8.22
N SER A 719 8.58 12.09 -9.14
CA SER A 719 7.71 13.21 -8.79
C SER A 719 6.38 12.77 -8.17
N ALA A 720 6.02 11.47 -8.28
CA ALA A 720 4.86 10.87 -7.66
C ALA A 720 4.97 10.89 -6.13
N ALA A 721 4.56 12.01 -5.54
CA ALA A 721 4.70 12.29 -4.12
C ALA A 721 3.89 11.33 -3.23
N VAL A 722 2.78 10.77 -3.74
CA VAL A 722 1.87 9.89 -2.98
C VAL A 722 1.43 8.72 -3.85
N LEU A 723 1.69 7.51 -3.35
CA LEU A 723 1.16 6.24 -3.86
C LEU A 723 0.22 5.65 -2.80
N THR A 724 -1.02 5.40 -3.19
CA THR A 724 -2.00 4.70 -2.34
C THR A 724 -2.45 3.41 -3.02
N LEU A 725 -2.32 2.29 -2.31
CA LEU A 725 -2.81 0.98 -2.72
C LEU A 725 -4.04 0.65 -1.88
N GLU A 726 -5.20 0.53 -2.52
CA GLU A 726 -6.38 -0.04 -1.88
C GLU A 726 -6.44 -1.54 -2.17
N PHE A 727 -6.78 -2.33 -1.16
CA PHE A 727 -6.89 -3.77 -1.28
C PHE A 727 -8.20 -4.31 -0.73
N ALA A 728 -8.52 -5.53 -1.13
CA ALA A 728 -9.72 -6.24 -0.74
C ALA A 728 -9.41 -7.74 -0.52
N ASN A 729 -10.22 -8.36 0.33
CA ASN A 729 -10.28 -9.80 0.48
C ASN A 729 -11.56 -10.28 -0.21
N LEU A 730 -11.41 -11.01 -1.32
CA LEU A 730 -12.50 -11.49 -2.17
C LEU A 730 -13.20 -12.74 -1.58
N HIS A 731 -13.27 -12.81 -0.25
CA HIS A 731 -14.04 -13.78 0.52
C HIS A 731 -15.20 -13.07 1.21
N TYR A 732 -16.42 -13.38 0.77
CA TYR A 732 -17.60 -12.55 1.01
C TYR A 732 -18.49 -13.01 2.16
N ALA A 733 -18.16 -14.08 2.86
CA ALA A 733 -18.96 -14.56 3.99
C ALA A 733 -19.05 -13.53 5.14
N ALA A 734 -17.97 -12.80 5.43
CA ALA A 734 -17.92 -11.80 6.50
C ALA A 734 -16.90 -10.67 6.21
N PRO A 735 -17.06 -9.88 5.13
CA PRO A 735 -16.04 -8.95 4.65
C PRO A 735 -15.69 -7.85 5.65
N LYS A 736 -16.66 -7.40 6.47
CA LYS A 736 -16.46 -6.40 7.54
C LYS A 736 -15.53 -6.90 8.66
N ARG A 737 -15.21 -8.20 8.71
CA ARG A 737 -14.36 -8.82 9.73
C ARG A 737 -13.06 -9.40 9.17
N ASN A 738 -12.77 -9.15 7.90
CA ASN A 738 -11.50 -9.53 7.29
C ASN A 738 -10.38 -8.61 7.80
N THR A 739 -9.18 -9.15 7.91
CA THR A 739 -7.97 -8.39 8.29
C THR A 739 -6.87 -8.59 7.26
N TYR A 740 -5.87 -7.72 7.28
CA TYR A 740 -4.82 -7.67 6.26
C TYR A 740 -3.47 -7.44 6.91
N ALA A 741 -2.43 -7.99 6.29
CA ALA A 741 -1.05 -7.64 6.57
C ALA A 741 -0.37 -7.22 5.27
N TYR A 742 0.39 -6.13 5.29
CA TYR A 742 1.12 -5.64 4.12
C TYR A 742 2.54 -5.20 4.49
N TRP A 743 3.41 -5.18 3.49
CA TRP A 743 4.82 -4.85 3.66
C TRP A 743 5.44 -4.37 2.33
N MET A 744 6.09 -3.21 2.32
CA MET A 744 6.87 -2.70 1.20
C MET A 744 8.36 -3.02 1.39
N GLU A 745 8.85 -4.05 0.69
CA GLU A 745 10.26 -4.39 0.68
C GLU A 745 11.09 -3.20 0.15
N GLY A 746 12.09 -2.79 0.93
CA GLY A 746 12.92 -1.61 0.65
C GLY A 746 12.45 -0.31 1.32
N PHE A 747 11.31 -0.32 2.02
CA PHE A 747 10.79 0.83 2.77
C PHE A 747 10.36 0.46 4.20
N ASP A 748 9.50 -0.54 4.34
CA ASP A 748 8.93 -0.96 5.63
C ASP A 748 9.90 -1.88 6.40
N GLY A 749 10.09 -1.64 7.71
CA GLY A 749 10.94 -2.46 8.58
C GLY A 749 10.28 -3.72 9.14
N GLN A 750 8.94 -3.79 9.13
CA GLN A 750 8.14 -4.93 9.59
C GLN A 750 6.79 -4.98 8.87
N TRP A 751 6.05 -6.08 9.03
CA TRP A 751 4.68 -6.19 8.52
C TRP A 751 3.74 -5.22 9.23
N MET A 752 3.00 -4.44 8.45
CA MET A 752 1.93 -3.56 8.91
C MET A 752 0.60 -4.33 8.90
N ARG A 753 -0.34 -3.95 9.77
CA ARG A 753 -1.68 -4.56 9.86
C ARG A 753 -2.76 -3.53 9.52
N ALA A 754 -3.78 -3.98 8.81
CA ALA A 754 -4.99 -3.21 8.53
C ALA A 754 -6.23 -4.07 8.78
N ASP A 755 -7.35 -3.43 9.11
CA ASP A 755 -8.65 -4.07 9.23
C ASP A 755 -9.54 -3.76 8.02
N ALA A 756 -10.77 -4.29 8.02
CA ALA A 756 -11.74 -4.07 6.96
C ALA A 756 -12.22 -2.62 6.81
N THR A 757 -12.02 -1.76 7.82
CA THR A 757 -12.46 -0.36 7.77
C THR A 757 -11.49 0.49 6.95
N GLN A 758 -10.18 0.24 7.06
CA GLN A 758 -9.12 0.94 6.35
C GLN A 758 -8.13 -0.02 5.63
N PRO A 759 -8.58 -0.79 4.62
CA PRO A 759 -7.74 -1.68 3.83
C PRO A 759 -6.95 -0.89 2.76
N VAL A 760 -6.14 0.07 3.22
CA VAL A 760 -5.34 0.96 2.37
C VAL A 760 -3.92 1.05 2.90
N ALA A 761 -2.95 1.11 1.99
CA ALA A 761 -1.56 1.40 2.28
C ALA A 761 -1.14 2.65 1.51
N THR A 762 -0.63 3.66 2.22
CA THR A 762 -0.23 4.95 1.63
C THR A 762 1.25 5.17 1.87
N TYR A 763 2.00 5.38 0.79
CA TYR A 763 3.43 5.67 0.81
C TYR A 763 3.67 7.06 0.21
N THR A 764 4.49 7.85 0.88
CA THR A 764 4.83 9.21 0.45
C THR A 764 6.31 9.35 0.20
N ASN A 765 6.68 10.12 -0.83
CA ASN A 765 8.06 10.44 -1.20
C ASN A 765 8.99 9.22 -1.29
N LEU A 766 8.58 8.18 -2.04
CA LEU A 766 9.44 7.02 -2.29
C LEU A 766 10.67 7.44 -3.10
N ASP A 767 11.86 7.07 -2.63
CA ASP A 767 13.12 7.32 -3.35
C ASP A 767 13.18 6.52 -4.66
N PRO A 768 13.90 7.00 -5.70
CA PRO A 768 14.10 6.24 -6.92
C PRO A 768 14.73 4.86 -6.66
N GLY A 769 14.09 3.81 -7.15
CA GLY A 769 14.49 2.44 -6.86
C GLY A 769 13.45 1.41 -7.26
N SER A 770 13.72 0.15 -6.90
CA SER A 770 12.82 -0.98 -7.11
C SER A 770 12.34 -1.49 -5.76
N TYR A 771 11.02 -1.61 -5.62
CA TYR A 771 10.31 -2.06 -4.44
C TYR A 771 9.43 -3.26 -4.78
N ARG A 772 9.07 -4.03 -3.76
CA ARG A 772 8.06 -5.09 -3.86
C ARG A 772 7.02 -4.90 -2.76
N PHE A 773 5.76 -4.74 -3.15
CA PHE A 773 4.66 -4.65 -2.22
C PHE A 773 4.06 -6.03 -1.98
N HIS A 774 4.10 -6.48 -0.74
CA HIS A 774 3.59 -7.77 -0.29
C HIS A 774 2.26 -7.57 0.45
N LEU A 775 1.29 -8.43 0.16
CA LEU A 775 -0.05 -8.37 0.76
C LEU A 775 -0.54 -9.78 1.11
N ARG A 776 -1.06 -9.90 2.34
CA ARG A 776 -1.76 -11.08 2.84
C ARG A 776 -3.12 -10.65 3.38
N ALA A 777 -4.16 -11.38 3.03
CA ALA A 777 -5.50 -11.20 3.58
C ALA A 777 -5.86 -12.36 4.50
N TYR A 778 -6.65 -12.08 5.54
CA TYR A 778 -7.12 -13.07 6.50
C TYR A 778 -8.64 -13.00 6.60
N THR A 779 -9.30 -14.16 6.65
CA THR A 779 -10.74 -14.23 6.95
C THR A 779 -11.04 -13.96 8.42
N ASN A 780 -12.31 -13.80 8.76
CA ASN A 780 -12.79 -13.72 10.15
C ASN A 780 -12.47 -14.97 11.00
N LYS A 781 -12.12 -16.10 10.37
CA LYS A 781 -11.69 -17.35 11.03
C LYS A 781 -10.16 -17.52 11.05
N GLY A 782 -9.39 -16.50 10.63
CA GLY A 782 -7.93 -16.51 10.67
C GLY A 782 -7.25 -17.22 9.50
N MET A 783 -8.00 -17.67 8.48
CA MET A 783 -7.41 -18.29 7.30
C MET A 783 -6.68 -17.26 6.45
N GLN A 784 -5.41 -17.51 6.14
CA GLN A 784 -4.55 -16.62 5.36
C GLN A 784 -4.66 -16.90 3.86
N SER A 785 -4.63 -15.85 3.03
CA SER A 785 -4.51 -15.94 1.58
C SER A 785 -3.11 -16.36 1.13
N GLU A 786 -3.01 -16.75 -0.14
CA GLU A 786 -1.71 -16.66 -0.83
C GLU A 786 -1.22 -15.21 -0.83
N GLU A 787 0.10 -15.05 -0.82
CA GLU A 787 0.74 -13.74 -0.78
C GLU A 787 0.72 -13.10 -2.17
N LEU A 788 0.13 -11.90 -2.26
CA LEU A 788 0.17 -11.09 -3.47
C LEU A 788 1.42 -10.21 -3.43
N VAL A 789 2.23 -10.28 -4.48
CA VAL A 789 3.45 -9.48 -4.64
C VAL A 789 3.33 -8.59 -5.88
N LEU A 790 3.40 -7.27 -5.68
CA LEU A 790 3.40 -6.28 -6.76
C LEU A 790 4.77 -5.58 -6.84
N PRO A 791 5.55 -5.81 -7.92
CA PRO A 791 6.75 -5.02 -8.21
C PRO A 791 6.41 -3.56 -8.52
N ILE A 792 7.13 -2.64 -7.87
CA ILE A 792 6.96 -1.19 -8.06
C ILE A 792 8.32 -0.56 -8.37
N THR A 793 8.41 0.19 -9.46
CA THR A 793 9.63 0.91 -9.85
C THR A 793 9.41 2.41 -9.83
N VAL A 794 10.24 3.12 -9.08
CA VAL A 794 10.24 4.59 -9.03
C VAL A 794 11.39 5.10 -9.90
N THR A 795 11.05 5.77 -11.01
CA THR A 795 12.06 6.20 -11.98
C THR A 795 12.82 7.45 -11.50
N PRO A 796 14.16 7.49 -11.65
CA PRO A 796 14.97 8.62 -11.20
C PRO A 796 14.69 9.90 -12.00
N PRO A 797 14.86 11.10 -11.39
CA PRO A 797 14.83 12.35 -12.15
C PRO A 797 15.94 12.38 -13.20
N PHE A 798 15.71 13.06 -14.32
CA PHE A 798 16.67 13.11 -15.43
C PHE A 798 18.05 13.62 -14.99
N TRP A 799 18.14 14.53 -14.01
CA TRP A 799 19.43 15.04 -13.51
C TRP A 799 20.23 14.04 -12.67
N SER A 800 19.59 12.99 -12.18
CA SER A 800 20.25 11.91 -11.45
C SER A 800 20.75 10.78 -12.36
N THR A 801 20.45 10.85 -13.65
CA THR A 801 20.92 9.87 -14.65
C THR A 801 22.43 9.99 -14.87
N TRP A 802 23.07 8.88 -15.23
CA TRP A 802 24.52 8.83 -15.43
C TRP A 802 24.99 9.78 -16.53
N TRP A 803 24.24 9.91 -17.63
CA TRP A 803 24.61 10.76 -18.76
C TRP A 803 24.48 12.25 -18.39
N PHE A 804 23.48 12.64 -17.60
CA PHE A 804 23.36 14.03 -17.15
C PHE A 804 24.47 14.38 -16.16
N ARG A 805 24.78 13.49 -15.21
CA ARG A 805 25.91 13.65 -14.29
C ARG A 805 27.22 13.77 -15.06
N THR A 806 27.43 12.89 -16.04
CA THR A 806 28.62 12.93 -16.91
C THR A 806 28.66 14.22 -17.72
N GLY A 807 27.55 14.64 -18.31
CA GLY A 807 27.43 15.90 -19.05
C GLY A 807 27.70 17.12 -18.18
N THR A 808 27.25 17.11 -16.92
CA THR A 808 27.49 18.18 -15.95
C THR A 808 28.95 18.22 -15.53
N VAL A 809 29.59 17.07 -15.28
CA VAL A 809 31.02 16.97 -15.01
C VAL A 809 31.84 17.47 -16.20
N LEU A 810 31.45 17.08 -17.42
CA LEU A 810 32.10 17.56 -18.65
C LEU A 810 31.90 19.05 -18.84
N LEU A 811 30.71 19.58 -18.58
CA LEU A 811 30.42 21.01 -18.67
C LEU A 811 31.19 21.80 -17.61
N LEU A 812 31.25 21.32 -16.37
CA LEU A 812 32.08 21.91 -15.31
C LEU A 812 33.57 21.87 -15.69
N SER A 813 34.05 20.74 -16.20
CA SER A 813 35.44 20.60 -16.67
C SER A 813 35.72 21.54 -17.84
N ALA A 814 34.81 21.64 -18.81
CA ALA A 814 34.90 22.58 -19.91
C ALA A 814 34.83 24.03 -19.44
N SER A 815 33.99 24.36 -18.45
CA SER A 815 33.92 25.68 -17.82
C SER A 815 35.20 26.00 -17.06
N VAL A 816 35.82 25.05 -16.35
CA VAL A 816 37.12 25.21 -15.70
C VAL A 816 38.22 25.41 -16.74
N VAL A 817 38.23 24.61 -17.81
CA VAL A 817 39.18 24.77 -18.93
C VAL A 817 38.95 26.10 -19.64
N MET A 818 37.71 26.53 -19.83
CA MET A 818 37.36 27.81 -20.44
C MET A 818 37.75 28.97 -19.53
N LEU A 819 37.47 28.90 -18.23
CA LEU A 819 37.92 29.87 -17.23
C LEU A 819 39.44 29.92 -17.16
N TYR A 820 40.11 28.76 -17.22
CA TYR A 820 41.56 28.67 -17.30
C TYR A 820 42.08 29.29 -18.59
N ARG A 821 41.47 29.01 -19.75
CA ARG A 821 41.83 29.63 -21.03
C ARG A 821 41.56 31.13 -21.04
N LEU A 822 40.44 31.60 -20.48
CA LEU A 822 40.12 33.01 -20.32
C LEU A 822 41.09 33.69 -19.34
N ARG A 823 41.49 33.00 -18.26
CA ARG A 823 42.50 33.45 -17.32
C ARG A 823 43.87 33.52 -17.98
N VAL A 824 44.27 32.51 -18.74
CA VAL A 824 45.51 32.48 -19.52
C VAL A 824 45.47 33.56 -20.60
N GLN A 825 44.33 33.80 -21.27
CA GLN A 825 44.14 34.90 -22.21
C GLN A 825 44.20 36.26 -21.50
N ALA A 826 43.62 36.40 -20.31
CA ALA A 826 43.70 37.62 -19.52
C ALA A 826 45.13 37.87 -19.01
N LEU A 827 45.83 36.81 -18.60
CA LEU A 827 47.24 36.84 -18.20
C LEU A 827 48.16 37.13 -19.38
N THR A 828 47.92 36.55 -20.56
CA THR A 828 48.68 36.88 -21.79
C THR A 828 48.30 38.25 -22.33
N ARG A 829 47.08 38.75 -22.17
CA ARG A 829 46.72 40.16 -22.43
C ARG A 829 47.40 41.10 -21.43
N ARG A 830 47.52 40.71 -20.15
CA ARG A 830 48.30 41.44 -19.14
C ARG A 830 49.79 41.39 -19.45
N ALA A 831 50.33 40.25 -19.86
CA ALA A 831 51.71 40.06 -20.27
C ALA A 831 52.01 40.89 -21.53
N ARG A 832 51.16 40.86 -22.56
CA ARG A 832 51.27 41.71 -23.75
C ARG A 832 51.08 43.20 -23.44
N ARG A 833 50.21 43.56 -22.48
CA ARG A 833 50.13 44.95 -21.96
C ARG A 833 51.39 45.33 -21.19
N LEU A 834 51.97 44.42 -20.41
CA LEU A 834 53.25 44.63 -19.72
C LEU A 834 54.39 44.71 -20.73
N GLU A 835 54.44 43.88 -21.76
CA GLU A 835 55.43 43.93 -22.84
C GLU A 835 55.27 45.21 -23.65
N ALA A 836 54.05 45.64 -23.95
CA ALA A 836 53.81 46.94 -24.59
C ALA A 836 54.16 48.11 -23.66
N LEU A 837 53.94 48.00 -22.35
CA LEU A 837 54.31 49.01 -21.35
C LEU A 837 55.82 49.02 -21.11
N VAL A 838 56.47 47.87 -21.09
CA VAL A 838 57.92 47.68 -20.98
C VAL A 838 58.56 48.17 -22.26
N ALA A 839 58.09 47.81 -23.46
CA ALA A 839 58.57 48.32 -24.74
C ALA A 839 58.39 49.84 -24.87
N LYS A 840 57.25 50.39 -24.43
CA LYS A 840 57.02 51.83 -24.35
C LYS A 840 57.96 52.48 -23.32
N ARG A 841 58.17 51.86 -22.16
CA ARG A 841 59.12 52.32 -21.13
C ARG A 841 60.58 52.15 -21.55
N THR A 842 60.99 51.12 -22.29
CA THR A 842 62.35 50.96 -22.82
C THR A 842 62.61 51.90 -23.99
N GLN A 843 61.60 52.23 -24.80
CA GLN A 843 61.69 53.26 -25.83
C GLN A 843 61.77 54.67 -25.21
N GLU A 844 60.95 54.97 -24.18
CA GLU A 844 61.04 56.21 -23.39
C GLU A 844 62.36 56.30 -22.58
N LEU A 845 62.89 55.18 -22.07
CA LEU A 845 64.17 55.12 -21.35
C LEU A 845 65.37 55.25 -22.31
N GLN A 846 65.28 54.71 -23.54
CA GLN A 846 66.31 54.84 -24.58
C GLN A 846 66.32 56.23 -25.23
N GLU A 847 65.16 56.88 -25.41
CA GLU A 847 65.08 58.28 -25.85
C GLU A 847 65.48 59.28 -24.76
N SER A 848 65.17 58.99 -23.49
CA SER A 848 65.62 59.80 -22.36
C SER A 848 67.13 59.66 -22.12
N ASN A 849 67.70 58.44 -22.22
CA ASN A 849 69.16 58.24 -22.14
C ASN A 849 69.91 58.82 -23.36
N ARG A 850 69.35 58.76 -24.58
CA ARG A 850 69.97 59.41 -25.76
C ARG A 850 69.94 60.94 -25.68
N LYS A 851 68.93 61.55 -25.06
CA LYS A 851 68.89 63.01 -24.80
C LYS A 851 69.82 63.45 -23.66
N LEU A 852 70.01 62.63 -22.61
CA LEU A 852 70.95 62.91 -21.52
C LEU A 852 72.43 62.75 -21.92
N THR A 853 72.75 61.85 -22.86
CA THR A 853 74.13 61.60 -23.30
C THR A 853 74.66 62.68 -24.28
N ALA A 854 73.78 63.39 -24.98
CA ALA A 854 74.15 64.48 -25.91
C ALA A 854 74.33 65.85 -25.24
N LEU A 855 73.76 66.07 -24.04
CA LEU A 855 73.95 67.30 -23.25
C LEU A 855 75.23 67.28 -22.37
N SER A 856 75.90 66.13 -22.26
CA SER A 856 77.01 65.90 -21.33
C SER A 856 78.41 65.89 -21.98
N ALA A 857 78.52 66.02 -23.31
CA ALA A 857 79.77 65.83 -24.05
C ALA A 857 80.49 67.14 -24.46
N THR A 858 79.80 68.28 -24.44
CA THR A 858 80.34 69.61 -24.79
C THR A 858 80.28 70.55 -23.58
N ASP A 859 81.14 71.56 -23.57
CA ASP A 859 81.12 72.65 -22.60
C ASP A 859 79.97 73.61 -22.91
N GLY A 860 79.12 73.88 -21.91
CA GLY A 860 77.90 74.66 -22.10
C GLY A 860 78.13 76.13 -22.47
N LEU A 861 79.33 76.68 -22.28
CA LEU A 861 79.64 78.07 -22.59
C LEU A 861 80.27 78.24 -23.99
N THR A 862 81.22 77.36 -24.33
CA THR A 862 82.09 77.51 -25.51
C THR A 862 81.73 76.61 -26.68
N GLY A 863 80.97 75.54 -26.45
CA GLY A 863 80.61 74.57 -27.49
C GLY A 863 81.72 73.56 -27.84
N LEU A 864 82.94 73.75 -27.33
CA LEU A 864 84.03 72.78 -27.46
C LEU A 864 83.80 71.53 -26.62
N ALA A 865 84.61 70.48 -26.84
CA ALA A 865 84.60 69.31 -25.97
C ALA A 865 84.91 69.72 -24.52
N ASN A 866 84.19 69.15 -23.55
CA ASN A 866 84.52 69.34 -22.14
C ASN A 866 85.68 68.42 -21.70
N ARG A 867 86.24 68.67 -20.52
CA ARG A 867 87.37 67.90 -19.97
C ARG A 867 87.20 66.37 -20.05
N ARG A 868 86.01 65.85 -19.73
CA ARG A 868 85.75 64.41 -19.76
C ARG A 868 85.85 63.85 -21.19
N SER A 869 85.23 64.52 -22.16
CA SER A 869 85.32 64.13 -23.57
C SER A 869 86.75 64.23 -24.11
N PHE A 870 87.52 65.21 -23.64
CA PHE A 870 88.94 65.35 -23.98
C PHE A 870 89.78 64.19 -23.42
N ASP A 871 89.65 63.85 -22.14
CA ASP A 871 90.41 62.76 -21.53
C ASP A 871 90.11 61.41 -22.20
N GLU A 872 88.84 61.17 -22.56
CA GLU A 872 88.44 59.98 -23.32
C GLU A 872 89.02 59.96 -24.74
N ALA A 873 89.08 61.11 -25.42
CA ALA A 873 89.69 61.24 -26.73
C ALA A 873 91.21 61.06 -26.68
N LEU A 874 91.88 61.63 -25.67
CA LEU A 874 93.31 61.46 -25.44
C LEU A 874 93.66 59.99 -25.19
N ALA A 875 92.89 59.28 -24.36
CA ALA A 875 93.10 57.86 -24.12
C ALA A 875 92.84 56.98 -25.37
N ARG A 876 91.97 57.41 -26.28
CA ARG A 876 91.75 56.73 -27.57
C ARG A 876 92.91 56.99 -28.54
N GLU A 877 93.29 58.25 -28.75
CA GLU A 877 94.38 58.59 -29.65
C GLU A 877 95.73 58.10 -29.13
N TRP A 878 95.95 58.05 -27.82
CA TRP A 878 97.13 57.40 -27.21
C TRP A 878 97.26 55.95 -27.64
N ARG A 879 96.19 55.15 -27.48
CA ARG A 879 96.17 53.74 -27.90
C ARG A 879 96.31 53.58 -29.41
N ARG A 880 95.90 54.56 -30.21
CA ARG A 880 96.11 54.56 -31.66
C ARG A 880 97.57 54.85 -32.00
N ALA A 881 98.12 55.93 -31.46
CA ALA A 881 99.51 56.35 -31.65
C ALA A 881 100.50 55.28 -31.17
N GLN A 882 100.25 54.66 -30.01
CA GLN A 882 101.04 53.55 -29.47
C GLN A 882 101.06 52.33 -30.41
N ARG A 883 99.90 51.96 -30.97
CA ARG A 883 99.80 50.83 -31.91
C ARG A 883 100.44 51.14 -33.26
N ALA A 884 100.39 52.39 -33.71
CA ALA A 884 100.90 52.82 -35.00
C ALA A 884 102.38 53.25 -34.96
N GLY A 885 102.96 53.47 -33.77
CA GLY A 885 104.29 54.04 -33.61
C GLY A 885 104.38 55.50 -34.06
N GLU A 886 103.27 56.24 -34.00
CA GLU A 886 103.14 57.60 -34.53
C GLU A 886 103.24 58.65 -33.41
N PRO A 887 103.74 59.87 -33.70
CA PRO A 887 103.79 60.93 -32.71
C PRO A 887 102.38 61.44 -32.38
N LEU A 888 102.14 61.71 -31.10
CA LEU A 888 100.93 62.35 -30.60
C LEU A 888 101.34 63.62 -29.87
N ALA A 889 100.85 64.77 -30.34
CA ALA A 889 101.07 66.04 -29.68
C ALA A 889 99.83 66.52 -28.92
N LEU A 890 100.08 67.23 -27.83
CA LEU A 890 99.09 67.87 -26.99
C LEU A 890 99.58 69.26 -26.63
N ALA A 891 98.66 70.22 -26.60
CA ALA A 891 98.93 71.55 -26.11
C ALA A 891 97.97 71.92 -24.97
N MET A 892 98.51 72.58 -23.96
CA MET A 892 97.77 73.22 -22.88
C MET A 892 97.87 74.73 -23.03
N ILE A 893 96.74 75.40 -23.02
CA ILE A 893 96.58 76.82 -23.34
C ILE A 893 95.90 77.49 -22.15
N ASP A 894 96.46 78.61 -21.70
CA ASP A 894 95.87 79.44 -20.65
C ASP A 894 95.73 80.87 -21.12
N VAL A 895 94.58 81.47 -20.84
CA VAL A 895 94.34 82.88 -21.14
C VAL A 895 95.05 83.75 -20.10
N ASP A 896 96.05 84.51 -20.56
CA ASP A 896 96.93 85.27 -19.67
C ASP A 896 96.14 86.31 -18.87
N CYS A 897 96.40 86.36 -17.56
CA CYS A 897 95.77 87.33 -16.65
C CYS A 897 94.23 87.26 -16.62
N PHE A 898 93.59 86.17 -17.05
CA PHE A 898 92.14 86.11 -17.23
C PHE A 898 91.32 86.48 -15.99
N LYS A 899 91.78 86.13 -14.78
CA LYS A 899 91.08 86.57 -13.55
C LYS A 899 90.98 88.10 -13.45
N LEU A 900 92.07 88.82 -13.73
CA LEU A 900 92.08 90.28 -13.79
C LEU A 900 91.23 90.82 -14.95
N TYR A 901 91.17 90.09 -16.07
CA TYR A 901 90.24 90.42 -17.15
C TYR A 901 88.79 90.33 -16.66
N ASN A 902 88.44 89.24 -16.00
CA ASN A 902 87.08 89.00 -15.53
C ASN A 902 86.68 89.97 -14.42
N ASP A 903 87.60 90.30 -13.52
CA ASP A 903 87.39 91.27 -12.44
C ASP A 903 87.22 92.69 -12.98
N ASN A 904 87.93 93.06 -14.06
CA ASN A 904 87.90 94.42 -14.62
C ASN A 904 86.77 94.64 -15.63
N TYR A 905 86.42 93.64 -16.45
CA TYR A 905 85.39 93.75 -17.49
C TYR A 905 84.09 93.01 -17.16
N GLY A 906 84.06 92.24 -16.07
CA GLY A 906 82.90 91.48 -15.60
C GLY A 906 82.72 90.12 -16.26
N HIS A 907 81.99 89.23 -15.56
CA HIS A 907 81.78 87.83 -15.97
C HIS A 907 81.21 87.64 -17.38
N GLN A 908 80.29 88.51 -17.84
CA GLN A 908 79.74 88.41 -19.20
C GLN A 908 80.78 88.74 -20.28
N ALA A 909 81.67 89.70 -20.01
CA ALA A 909 82.75 90.03 -20.93
C ALA A 909 83.82 88.93 -20.92
N GLY A 910 84.10 88.33 -19.75
CA GLY A 910 84.94 87.14 -19.63
C GLY A 910 84.39 85.95 -20.42
N ASP A 911 83.10 85.66 -20.30
CA ASP A 911 82.44 84.60 -21.07
C ASP A 911 82.53 84.84 -22.58
N THR A 912 82.36 86.09 -23.01
CA THR A 912 82.49 86.47 -24.42
C THR A 912 83.93 86.33 -24.91
N CYS A 913 84.90 86.70 -24.08
CA CYS A 913 86.33 86.47 -24.34
C CYS A 913 86.64 84.98 -24.49
N LEU A 914 86.19 84.13 -23.57
CA LEU A 914 86.38 82.68 -23.63
C LEU A 914 85.73 82.05 -24.86
N ARG A 915 84.55 82.53 -25.31
CA ARG A 915 83.93 82.08 -26.57
C ARG A 915 84.76 82.45 -27.79
N GLN A 916 85.38 83.63 -27.80
CA GLN A 916 86.27 84.04 -28.89
C GLN A 916 87.58 83.24 -28.86
N VAL A 917 88.12 82.96 -27.68
CA VAL A 917 89.29 82.07 -27.51
C VAL A 917 88.97 80.68 -28.06
N ALA A 918 87.83 80.13 -27.66
CA ALA A 918 87.35 78.84 -28.14
C ALA A 918 87.17 78.81 -29.66
N ARG A 919 86.59 79.88 -30.24
CA ARG A 919 86.40 79.98 -31.69
C ARG A 919 87.72 80.00 -32.46
N VAL A 920 88.70 80.79 -32.02
CA VAL A 920 90.02 80.82 -32.68
C VAL A 920 90.74 79.48 -32.52
N LEU A 921 90.56 78.82 -31.38
CA LEU A 921 91.13 77.49 -31.16
C LEU A 921 90.51 76.44 -32.08
N ASP A 922 89.18 76.41 -32.21
CA ASP A 922 88.46 75.49 -33.11
C ASP A 922 88.84 75.74 -34.58
N GLU A 923 88.85 77.01 -34.99
CA GLU A 923 89.28 77.42 -36.34
C GLU A 923 90.77 77.15 -36.56
N GLY A 924 91.60 77.17 -35.51
CA GLY A 924 93.04 76.93 -35.53
C GLY A 924 93.46 75.46 -35.53
N VAL A 925 92.51 74.55 -35.27
CA VAL A 925 92.71 73.11 -35.16
C VAL A 925 91.86 72.43 -36.26
N HIS A 926 92.31 72.54 -37.52
CA HIS A 926 91.46 72.35 -38.70
C HIS A 926 91.40 70.93 -39.28
N ARG A 927 92.16 69.96 -38.74
CA ARG A 927 92.11 68.58 -39.26
C ARG A 927 90.98 67.81 -38.58
N ALA A 928 90.31 66.95 -39.35
CA ALA A 928 89.21 66.13 -38.85
C ALA A 928 89.59 65.19 -37.69
N THR A 929 90.89 64.95 -37.47
CA THR A 929 91.42 64.12 -36.38
C THR A 929 91.82 64.90 -35.14
N ASP A 930 91.92 66.22 -35.23
CA ASP A 930 92.33 67.04 -34.11
C ASP A 930 91.11 67.38 -33.23
N LEU A 931 91.34 67.60 -31.94
CA LEU A 931 90.26 67.92 -31.00
C LEU A 931 90.64 69.11 -30.13
N ALA A 932 89.83 70.17 -30.18
CA ALA A 932 89.88 71.30 -29.26
C ALA A 932 88.90 71.10 -28.09
N ALA A 933 89.33 71.46 -26.88
CA ALA A 933 88.55 71.33 -25.67
C ALA A 933 88.74 72.52 -24.74
N ARG A 934 87.70 72.80 -23.95
CA ARG A 934 87.83 73.62 -22.75
C ARG A 934 88.14 72.69 -21.58
N TYR A 935 89.37 72.74 -21.12
CA TYR A 935 89.91 71.82 -20.11
C TYR A 935 89.58 72.29 -18.68
N GLY A 936 89.58 73.61 -18.48
CA GLY A 936 89.30 74.26 -17.20
C GLY A 936 88.47 75.53 -17.35
N GLY A 937 88.48 76.40 -16.33
CA GLY A 937 87.74 77.66 -16.36
C GLY A 937 88.22 78.58 -17.49
N GLU A 938 89.50 78.89 -17.49
CA GLU A 938 90.21 79.72 -18.47
C GLU A 938 91.24 78.93 -19.30
N GLU A 939 91.31 77.62 -19.05
CA GLU A 939 92.26 76.71 -19.67
C GLU A 939 91.62 75.95 -20.83
N PHE A 940 92.32 75.92 -21.95
CA PHE A 940 91.95 75.20 -23.16
C PHE A 940 93.03 74.19 -23.51
N ALA A 941 92.65 73.16 -24.25
CA ALA A 941 93.57 72.14 -24.72
C ALA A 941 93.29 71.77 -26.17
N PHE A 942 94.30 71.30 -26.87
CA PHE A 942 94.05 70.53 -28.09
C PHE A 942 94.92 69.28 -28.18
N ILE A 943 94.38 68.27 -28.87
CA ILE A 943 95.09 67.05 -29.26
C ILE A 943 95.32 67.13 -30.76
N ALA A 944 96.56 66.93 -31.19
CA ALA A 944 96.96 66.91 -32.59
C ALA A 944 97.70 65.60 -32.89
N PRO A 945 96.98 64.53 -33.26
CA PRO A 945 97.60 63.27 -33.65
C PRO A 945 98.53 63.46 -34.85
N LEU A 946 99.58 62.65 -34.94
CA LEU A 946 100.60 62.65 -36.01
C LEU A 946 101.55 63.84 -36.05
N ASN A 947 101.39 64.82 -35.15
CA ASN A 947 102.25 65.98 -35.12
C ASN A 947 103.43 65.78 -34.16
N SER A 948 104.63 66.13 -34.64
CA SER A 948 105.83 66.28 -33.79
C SER A 948 105.74 67.54 -32.92
N ALA A 949 106.61 67.65 -31.91
CA ALA A 949 106.63 68.80 -30.99
C ALA A 949 106.79 70.15 -31.73
N SER A 950 107.64 70.21 -32.76
CA SER A 950 107.84 71.43 -33.55
C SER A 950 106.60 71.80 -34.36
N GLN A 951 105.97 70.83 -35.05
CA GLN A 951 104.76 71.07 -35.83
C GLN A 951 103.57 71.51 -34.97
N ALA A 952 103.41 70.89 -33.79
CA ALA A 952 102.37 71.29 -32.86
C ALA A 952 102.65 72.66 -32.24
N ALA A 953 103.92 73.01 -32.02
CA ALA A 953 104.29 74.35 -31.57
C ALA A 953 104.09 75.42 -32.63
N ASP A 954 104.37 75.13 -33.90
CA ASP A 954 104.06 76.04 -35.02
C ASP A 954 102.55 76.29 -35.11
N MET A 955 101.73 75.27 -34.84
CA MET A 955 100.28 75.40 -34.78
C MET A 955 99.84 76.23 -33.56
N ALA A 956 100.41 75.96 -32.38
CA ALA A 956 100.17 76.75 -31.18
C ALA A 956 100.57 78.22 -31.37
N GLU A 957 101.69 78.50 -32.05
CA GLU A 957 102.18 79.86 -32.28
C GLU A 957 101.26 80.62 -33.24
N LYS A 958 100.68 79.94 -34.24
CA LYS A 958 99.63 80.51 -35.09
C LYS A 958 98.37 80.84 -34.30
N ILE A 959 97.94 79.97 -33.39
CA ILE A 959 96.77 80.20 -32.52
C ILE A 959 97.03 81.40 -31.59
N ARG A 960 98.21 81.45 -30.96
CA ARG A 960 98.64 82.57 -30.10
C ARG A 960 98.64 83.89 -30.87
N ALA A 961 99.25 83.90 -32.06
CA ALA A 961 99.31 85.09 -32.92
C ALA A 961 97.92 85.52 -33.42
N ALA A 962 97.05 84.57 -33.78
CA ALA A 962 95.68 84.85 -34.22
C ALA A 962 94.83 85.45 -33.09
N LEU A 963 94.98 84.95 -31.87
CA LEU A 963 94.31 85.52 -30.69
C LEU A 963 94.79 86.94 -30.40
N GLN A 964 96.10 87.17 -30.39
CA GLN A 964 96.66 88.50 -30.19
C GLN A 964 96.21 89.48 -31.31
N ALA A 965 96.05 88.99 -32.54
CA ALA A 965 95.59 89.80 -33.67
C ALA A 965 94.14 90.27 -33.55
N LEU A 966 93.29 89.60 -32.75
CA LEU A 966 91.94 90.08 -32.45
C LEU A 966 91.93 91.40 -31.66
N LYS A 967 93.05 91.74 -31.00
CA LYS A 967 93.21 92.97 -30.19
C LYS A 967 92.10 93.17 -29.16
N LEU A 968 91.62 92.09 -28.55
CA LEU A 968 90.62 92.17 -27.49
C LEU A 968 91.21 92.93 -26.29
N PRO A 969 90.58 93.98 -25.77
CA PRO A 969 91.22 94.88 -24.81
C PRO A 969 91.49 94.19 -23.48
N HIS A 970 92.76 94.11 -23.08
CA HIS A 970 93.15 93.62 -21.76
C HIS A 970 94.33 94.43 -21.22
N ALA A 971 94.02 95.44 -20.41
CA ALA A 971 95.03 96.37 -19.89
C ALA A 971 96.18 95.73 -19.10
N HIS A 972 95.95 94.55 -18.50
CA HIS A 972 96.93 93.83 -17.67
C HIS A 972 97.63 92.68 -18.39
N ALA A 973 97.30 92.42 -19.65
CA ALA A 973 98.02 91.44 -20.46
C ALA A 973 99.31 92.05 -21.03
N PRO A 974 100.36 91.25 -21.29
CA PRO A 974 101.66 91.72 -21.76
C PRO A 974 101.60 92.62 -23.00
N ALA A 975 100.62 92.42 -23.88
CA ALA A 975 100.46 93.16 -25.13
C ALA A 975 99.31 94.20 -25.09
N GLY A 976 98.75 94.52 -23.93
CA GLY A 976 97.58 95.39 -23.78
C GLY A 976 96.28 94.81 -24.37
N CYS A 977 96.32 93.57 -24.84
CA CYS A 977 95.21 92.81 -25.39
C CYS A 977 95.26 91.36 -24.90
N VAL A 978 94.14 90.64 -24.98
CA VAL A 978 94.06 89.24 -24.56
C VAL A 978 95.11 88.42 -25.29
N THR A 979 95.98 87.77 -24.53
CA THR A 979 97.01 86.85 -25.01
C THR A 979 96.86 85.50 -24.34
N VAL A 980 97.51 84.49 -24.89
CA VAL A 980 97.55 83.15 -24.31
C VAL A 980 98.99 82.69 -24.14
N SER A 981 99.23 81.96 -23.07
CA SER A 981 100.44 81.16 -22.90
C SER A 981 100.13 79.72 -23.27
N ILE A 982 101.02 79.07 -24.02
CA ILE A 982 100.78 77.71 -24.52
C ILE A 982 101.98 76.81 -24.21
N GLY A 983 101.74 75.68 -23.56
CA GLY A 983 102.69 74.60 -23.38
C GLY A 983 102.40 73.47 -24.35
N VAL A 984 103.38 73.05 -25.15
CA VAL A 984 103.25 71.97 -26.13
C VAL A 984 104.18 70.83 -25.78
N ALA A 985 103.65 69.61 -25.79
CA ALA A 985 104.45 68.40 -25.71
C ALA A 985 104.06 67.42 -26.82
N SER A 986 105.01 66.58 -27.23
CA SER A 986 104.77 65.47 -28.16
C SER A 986 105.58 64.27 -27.72
N VAL A 987 105.01 63.08 -27.93
CA VAL A 987 105.64 61.80 -27.64
C VAL A 987 105.19 60.78 -28.68
N ILE A 988 106.02 59.76 -28.92
CA ILE A 988 105.58 58.52 -29.55
C ILE A 988 105.33 57.54 -28.40
N PRO A 989 104.08 57.21 -28.05
CA PRO A 989 103.77 56.41 -26.87
C PRO A 989 104.40 55.01 -26.90
N SER A 990 105.07 54.61 -25.82
CA SER A 990 105.53 53.23 -25.59
C SER A 990 104.64 52.50 -24.58
N GLU A 991 104.74 51.15 -24.49
CA GLU A 991 103.89 50.32 -23.63
C GLU A 991 103.89 50.71 -22.14
N ASP A 992 105.01 51.23 -21.64
CA ASP A 992 105.17 51.56 -20.22
C ASP A 992 104.73 52.99 -19.87
N GLN A 993 104.25 53.76 -20.84
CA GLN A 993 103.87 55.16 -20.65
C GLN A 993 102.35 55.32 -20.68
N THR A 994 101.85 56.29 -19.90
CA THR A 994 100.43 56.64 -19.85
C THR A 994 100.19 58.02 -20.45
N PRO A 995 98.97 58.34 -20.92
CA PRO A 995 98.65 59.66 -21.46
C PRO A 995 98.93 60.82 -20.50
N ALA A 996 98.93 60.55 -19.19
CA ALA A 996 99.26 61.53 -18.16
C ALA A 996 100.66 62.13 -18.36
N LEU A 997 101.63 61.36 -18.86
CA LEU A 997 102.99 61.84 -19.13
C LEU A 997 102.99 63.00 -20.13
N LEU A 998 102.18 62.89 -21.18
CA LEU A 998 102.09 63.90 -22.24
C LEU A 998 101.36 65.15 -21.76
N LEU A 999 100.30 64.97 -20.97
CA LEU A 999 99.57 66.07 -20.33
C LEU A 999 100.46 66.83 -19.34
N GLU A 1000 101.18 66.12 -18.46
CA GLU A 1000 102.09 66.70 -17.47
C GLU A 1000 103.26 67.43 -18.13
N ALA A 1001 103.82 66.88 -19.21
CA ALA A 1001 104.86 67.57 -19.98
C ALA A 1001 104.35 68.87 -20.63
N ALA A 1002 103.12 68.88 -21.18
CA ALA A 1002 102.52 70.08 -21.76
C ALA A 1002 102.20 71.12 -20.67
N ASP A 1003 101.71 70.70 -19.51
CA ASP A 1003 101.41 71.59 -18.38
C ASP A 1003 102.69 72.21 -17.77
N GLN A 1004 103.76 71.41 -17.61
CA GLN A 1004 105.08 71.94 -17.22
C GLN A 1004 105.62 72.95 -18.24
N ALA A 1005 105.41 72.72 -19.54
CA ALA A 1005 105.76 73.69 -20.57
C ALA A 1005 104.93 74.98 -20.45
N LEU A 1006 103.63 74.86 -20.17
CA LEU A 1006 102.73 76.00 -19.96
C LEU A 1006 103.15 76.81 -18.73
N TYR A 1007 103.52 76.14 -17.63
CA TYR A 1007 104.06 76.80 -16.44
C TYR A 1007 105.32 77.61 -16.77
N ARG A 1008 106.25 77.06 -17.55
CA ARG A 1008 107.43 77.79 -18.03
C ARG A 1008 107.05 78.98 -18.91
N ALA A 1009 106.04 78.84 -19.78
CA ALA A 1009 105.54 79.95 -20.60
C ALA A 1009 104.99 81.10 -19.75
N LYS A 1010 104.24 80.77 -18.69
CA LYS A 1010 103.68 81.75 -17.75
C LYS A 1010 104.76 82.51 -16.97
N HIS A 1011 105.90 81.87 -16.68
CA HIS A 1011 107.03 82.49 -15.97
C HIS A 1011 108.02 83.21 -16.88
N ALA A 1012 108.07 82.88 -18.17
CA ALA A 1012 108.95 83.53 -19.16
C ALA A 1012 108.39 84.85 -19.71
N GLY A 1013 107.43 85.47 -19.02
CA GLY A 1013 106.82 86.75 -19.42
C GLY A 1013 105.45 86.65 -20.09
N ARG A 1014 104.87 85.44 -20.22
CA ARG A 1014 103.56 85.17 -20.85
C ARG A 1014 103.50 85.49 -22.35
N ASN A 1015 102.37 85.24 -23.01
CA ASN A 1015 102.18 85.42 -24.45
C ASN A 1015 103.25 84.73 -25.31
N CYS A 1016 103.60 83.48 -24.98
CA CYS A 1016 104.57 82.69 -25.74
C CYS A 1016 104.17 81.21 -25.77
N VAL A 1017 104.76 80.48 -26.73
CA VAL A 1017 104.66 79.03 -26.82
C VAL A 1017 105.96 78.40 -26.30
N MET A 1018 105.84 77.47 -25.36
CA MET A 1018 106.97 76.70 -24.83
C MET A 1018 106.81 75.23 -25.17
N GLN A 1019 107.91 74.58 -25.53
CA GLN A 1019 107.93 73.16 -25.83
C GLN A 1019 108.52 72.36 -24.65
N ALA A 1020 108.03 71.15 -24.44
CA ALA A 1020 108.64 70.13 -23.60
C ALA A 1020 108.77 68.80 -24.36
N GLN A 1021 109.86 68.07 -24.11
CA GLN A 1021 109.99 66.67 -24.53
C GLN A 1021 109.50 65.76 -23.40
N ALA A 1022 108.51 64.92 -23.69
CA ALA A 1022 108.04 63.90 -22.77
C ALA A 1022 109.01 62.70 -22.76
N GLY A 1023 109.55 62.33 -21.60
CA GLY A 1023 110.31 61.08 -21.42
C GLY A 1023 111.81 61.18 -21.10
N SER A 1024 112.36 62.34 -20.75
CA SER A 1024 113.68 62.36 -20.07
C SER A 1024 113.50 62.21 -18.55
N SER A 1025 113.74 60.99 -18.08
CA SER A 1025 113.83 60.65 -16.67
C SER A 1025 114.98 61.39 -16.00
N HIS A 1026 114.73 62.06 -14.88
CA HIS A 1026 115.65 62.14 -13.75
C HIS A 1026 114.83 62.46 -12.50
N SER A 1027 114.49 61.45 -11.71
CA SER A 1027 115.30 60.96 -10.59
C SER A 1027 115.38 61.99 -9.46
N THR A 1028 114.47 61.79 -8.50
CA THR A 1028 114.71 61.77 -7.05
C THR A 1028 115.18 63.04 -6.34
N VAL A 1029 114.80 63.06 -5.06
CA VAL A 1029 115.31 63.87 -3.95
C VAL A 1029 114.44 65.11 -3.72
N ASN A 1030 113.50 65.04 -2.77
CA ASN A 1030 113.63 65.11 -1.31
C ASN A 1030 113.53 66.56 -0.82
N ILE A 1031 112.68 66.70 0.19
CA ILE A 1031 112.36 67.89 0.95
C ILE A 1031 113.62 68.37 1.67
N ALA A 1032 114.04 69.61 1.42
CA ALA A 1032 114.76 70.48 2.35
C ALA A 1032 115.04 71.83 1.67
N ASP A 1033 115.01 72.88 2.48
CA ASP A 1033 115.38 74.26 2.18
C ASP A 1033 114.34 75.05 1.38
N ALA A 1034 113.27 75.50 2.03
CA ALA A 1034 113.24 76.68 2.89
C ALA A 1034 113.28 78.01 2.10
N LEU A 1035 112.24 78.79 2.41
CA LEU A 1035 112.00 80.20 2.10
C LEU A 1035 111.30 80.50 0.77
#